data_AF-A0A843B892-F1
#
_entry.id   AF-A0A843B892-F1
#
_cell.length_a   1.000
_cell.length_b   1.000
_cell.length_c   1.000
_cell.angle_alpha   90.00
_cell.angle_beta   90.00
_cell.angle_gamma   90.00
#
_symmetry.space_group_name_H-M   'P 1'
#
loop_
_entity.id
_entity.type
_entity.pdbx_description
1 polymer ?
#
loop_
_entity_poly.entity_id
_entity_poly.type
_entity_poly.pdbx_seq_one_letter_code
_entity_poly.pdbx_strand_id
1 'polypeptide(L)'
;MFAGLADLITKRYKLIIIAWIVALLIAIPFAPLATGVVQYEETEMAPADLESSIANQFISDNFGSLSDQPTTLIVLTSSNVMDQETKNVVLNIQKGIADAYLNGDMDKVEVTSIYSVTEKYTLNVIKALNSAYVGANQTALLIFGVPQEYRALWAEVNRSAGALYGIPEGHVQTWEGIAAADSTLTVQQVDDLAYQTFRAQLDFQAQGLGPEQQAFMLGWYQAFMGGWNETADQASQPSQRASTAHSAAFPAFLDGLPMAEEEKLFLDQVNSAFASSPVDFANVSGLTKQVFEQNIASMTSGMPAGQASLVGEYLNATYAWWTSLGTEPSDQQFEAGVMAVSLTFGESIPDQATRDMFLGVRSALGGLAGYNDAAMRSASLSQVIASMPSVANTIAPQPWVVAEAGAMGEFDAIKALELSRSIVANSSLSDFPIKIPSDIIGQLVSPDNSTMLMTLTFAPVEDNSNPGRSTLNTVRGITGDSIAGTSVRSYVTGTDALNADMETSTFEDLAIIEPITIILVLVLIGLFFRSFVASSIPPMAIGIALAISYAAVFFIGAYVMSIHYSVLTLMLTAMMGAGCDYCIFILSRYREERKRGRNKNDAVHQAVTWAGESIATSGATVIIGFGVLSIGQFSLMQSMGITISIGITVALLVALTLLPSVLMLLGDRIFWPAKMDRPEKVRTKPTYFTRTAKFSIKHAKVILIAAVLISIPTTYLALSVDTSYDFIGQMADTESKQGLNVLQDGFGGGKITPTQVAVQMDSAVLNNGTFDATAMAAIEDLSSTMAGLENVKQLTGPTRPYGVPIDYANSTLMSEYSAIIGNMVSEDGRSVLLTVTFEAEPFDMSSIDTIQVLRDVASENQGTNGISQVLVGGATASMFDISVMTQEDFGTMAILVVVGIYLVLMFVLGSMINPLRSILTILLSISWTLAVTLLLFQDVLGQPILYMVPLILLLVCMGLGMDYDILLTTRVREEVAKGKSNNEAIVYAVEQTGAIITACGIIMAAAFGSMMLSNGFLLKQFGFALMFAILLDAIIVRMYMVPAIMSLLGKWNWWAPGPLRRMNEKRNRKRVEALTEAEAGLRPATEAEKQA
;
A
#
# COMPACT_ATOMS: atom_id res chain seq x y z
N MET A 1 -20.09 43.37 -34.09
CA MET A 1 -18.99 42.41 -33.88
C MET A 1 -18.91 41.40 -35.01
N PHE A 2 -19.87 40.48 -35.17
CA PHE A 2 -19.80 39.41 -36.19
C PHE A 2 -19.71 39.88 -37.65
N ALA A 3 -20.34 41.02 -38.01
CA ALA A 3 -20.12 41.63 -39.33
C ALA A 3 -18.66 42.06 -39.55
N GLY A 4 -18.00 42.62 -38.53
CA GLY A 4 -16.57 42.96 -38.61
C GLY A 4 -15.67 41.72 -38.69
N LEU A 5 -16.04 40.63 -38.02
CA LEU A 5 -15.35 39.33 -38.16
C LEU A 5 -15.51 38.79 -39.58
N ALA A 6 -16.72 38.88 -40.15
CA ALA A 6 -17.02 38.48 -41.51
C ALA A 6 -16.23 39.30 -42.55
N ASP A 7 -16.10 40.61 -42.35
CA ASP A 7 -15.24 41.49 -43.16
C ASP A 7 -13.77 41.08 -43.10
N LEU A 8 -13.27 40.78 -41.90
CA LEU A 8 -11.89 40.32 -41.70
C LEU A 8 -11.63 39.01 -42.46
N ILE A 9 -12.53 38.04 -42.32
CA ILE A 9 -12.43 36.73 -42.97
C ILE A 9 -12.46 36.88 -44.48
N THR A 10 -13.45 37.59 -45.02
CA THR A 10 -13.60 37.73 -46.48
C THR A 10 -12.41 38.46 -47.12
N LYS A 11 -11.79 39.42 -46.42
CA LYS A 11 -10.61 40.16 -46.91
C LYS A 11 -9.28 39.44 -46.68
N ARG A 12 -9.11 38.72 -45.57
CA ARG A 12 -7.81 38.17 -45.10
C ARG A 12 -7.82 36.66 -44.81
N TYR A 13 -8.73 35.88 -45.39
CA TYR A 13 -8.85 34.43 -45.13
C TYR A 13 -7.52 33.64 -45.24
N LYS A 14 -6.63 33.98 -46.18
CA LYS A 14 -5.33 33.30 -46.32
C LYS A 14 -4.44 33.50 -45.10
N LEU A 15 -4.41 34.71 -44.52
CA LEU A 15 -3.63 35.00 -43.32
C LEU A 15 -4.19 34.28 -42.10
N ILE A 16 -5.52 34.15 -42.00
CA ILE A 16 -6.17 33.41 -40.92
C ILE A 16 -5.81 31.91 -41.01
N ILE A 17 -5.84 31.32 -42.21
CA ILE A 17 -5.40 29.93 -42.42
C ILE A 17 -3.93 29.75 -42.02
N ILE A 18 -3.05 30.66 -42.44
CA ILE A 18 -1.63 30.62 -42.07
C ILE A 18 -1.45 30.71 -40.55
N ALA A 19 -2.19 31.60 -39.87
CA ALA A 19 -2.11 31.75 -38.42
C ALA A 19 -2.48 30.46 -37.68
N TRP A 20 -3.54 29.77 -38.10
CA TRP A 20 -3.92 28.48 -37.52
C TRP A 20 -2.95 27.36 -37.85
N ILE A 21 -2.37 27.33 -39.07
CA ILE A 21 -1.31 26.37 -39.41
C ILE A 21 -0.07 26.60 -38.53
N VAL A 22 0.31 27.86 -38.28
CA VAL A 22 1.43 28.19 -37.38
C VAL A 22 1.11 27.75 -35.96
N ALA A 23 -0.10 28.03 -35.45
CA ALA A 23 -0.52 27.56 -34.13
C ALA A 23 -0.48 26.03 -34.02
N LEU A 24 -0.93 25.32 -35.06
CA LEU A 24 -0.84 23.87 -35.13
C LEU A 24 0.61 23.37 -35.13
N LEU A 25 1.49 23.96 -35.95
CA LEU A 25 2.90 23.59 -35.99
C LEU A 25 3.61 23.81 -34.65
N ILE A 26 3.20 24.82 -33.88
CA ILE A 26 3.69 25.05 -32.52
C ILE A 26 3.14 23.98 -31.56
N ALA A 27 1.88 23.56 -31.72
CA ALA A 27 1.23 22.59 -30.83
C ALA A 27 1.64 21.12 -31.08
N ILE A 28 1.89 20.74 -32.34
CA ILE A 28 2.24 19.36 -32.75
C ILE A 28 3.31 18.69 -31.89
N PRO A 29 4.46 19.31 -31.54
CA PRO A 29 5.46 18.64 -30.72
C PRO A 29 5.02 18.38 -29.28
N PHE A 30 4.05 19.15 -28.75
CA PHE A 30 3.60 19.04 -27.36
C PHE A 30 2.34 18.19 -27.20
N ALA A 31 1.48 18.11 -28.22
CA ALA A 31 0.22 17.38 -28.13
C ALA A 31 0.39 15.89 -27.74
N PRO A 32 1.36 15.12 -28.26
CA PRO A 32 1.58 13.74 -27.83
C PRO A 32 2.07 13.63 -26.38
N LEU A 33 2.78 14.65 -25.89
CA LEU A 33 3.30 14.70 -24.51
C LEU A 33 2.18 14.88 -23.48
N ALA A 34 0.97 15.27 -23.91
CA ALA A 34 -0.19 15.33 -23.03
C ALA A 34 -0.48 13.98 -22.37
N THR A 35 -0.20 12.86 -23.05
CA THR A 35 -0.38 11.51 -22.47
C THR A 35 0.57 11.23 -21.31
N GLY A 36 1.75 11.85 -21.26
CA GLY A 36 2.76 11.61 -20.23
C GLY A 36 2.66 12.50 -18.99
N VAL A 37 1.75 13.47 -18.95
CA VAL A 37 1.53 14.37 -17.78
C VAL A 37 0.20 14.11 -17.09
N VAL A 38 -0.47 13.05 -17.49
CA VAL A 38 -1.82 12.71 -17.08
C VAL A 38 -1.71 11.46 -16.21
N GLN A 39 -2.26 11.53 -15.00
CA GLN A 39 -1.97 10.59 -13.92
C GLN A 39 -3.26 10.14 -13.24
N TYR A 40 -3.16 9.08 -12.44
CA TYR A 40 -4.18 8.66 -11.50
C TYR A 40 -3.53 8.39 -10.15
N GLU A 41 -3.82 9.25 -9.20
CA GLU A 41 -3.46 9.02 -7.81
C GLU A 41 -4.53 9.63 -6.92
N GLU A 42 -5.34 8.76 -6.34
CA GLU A 42 -6.54 9.12 -5.59
C GLU A 42 -6.22 9.99 -4.35
N THR A 43 -5.08 9.73 -3.73
CA THR A 43 -4.54 10.46 -2.58
C THR A 43 -3.98 11.84 -2.93
N GLU A 44 -3.32 12.00 -4.09
CA GLU A 44 -2.86 13.32 -4.56
C GLU A 44 -4.01 14.19 -5.10
N MET A 45 -5.13 13.58 -5.49
CA MET A 45 -6.28 14.28 -6.06
C MET A 45 -7.32 14.75 -5.04
N ALA A 46 -7.20 14.30 -3.79
CA ALA A 46 -8.00 14.78 -2.66
C ALA A 46 -7.38 16.04 -2.04
N PRO A 47 -8.18 17.05 -1.64
CA PRO A 47 -7.66 18.21 -0.92
C PRO A 47 -6.88 17.83 0.36
N ALA A 48 -5.79 18.54 0.61
CA ALA A 48 -4.89 18.26 1.74
C ALA A 48 -5.49 18.61 3.12
N ASP A 49 -6.57 19.39 3.14
CA ASP A 49 -7.29 19.84 4.34
C ASP A 49 -8.38 18.87 4.81
N LEU A 50 -8.66 17.80 4.04
CA LEU A 50 -9.59 16.75 4.45
C LEU A 50 -9.03 15.96 5.64
N GLU A 51 -9.91 15.53 6.54
CA GLU A 51 -9.51 14.77 7.73
C GLU A 51 -8.83 13.46 7.33
N SER A 52 -9.30 12.75 6.29
CA SER A 52 -8.65 11.52 5.81
C SER A 52 -7.21 11.80 5.32
N SER A 53 -6.98 12.91 4.62
CA SER A 53 -5.66 13.32 4.15
C SER A 53 -4.73 13.64 5.31
N ILE A 54 -5.21 14.40 6.30
CA ILE A 54 -4.47 14.73 7.53
C ILE A 54 -4.17 13.46 8.34
N ALA A 55 -5.14 12.54 8.45
CA ALA A 55 -4.98 11.26 9.14
C ALA A 55 -3.92 10.40 8.46
N ASN A 56 -3.99 10.23 7.14
CA ASN A 56 -3.02 9.43 6.39
C ASN A 56 -1.62 10.03 6.48
N GLN A 57 -1.48 11.36 6.40
CA GLN A 57 -0.20 12.04 6.59
C GLN A 57 0.32 11.86 8.02
N PHE A 58 -0.53 12.01 9.04
CA PHE A 58 -0.15 11.79 10.43
C PHE A 58 0.32 10.35 10.66
N ILE A 59 -0.37 9.37 10.08
CA ILE A 59 0.00 7.95 10.16
C ILE A 59 1.36 7.72 9.51
N SER A 60 1.58 8.31 8.33
CA SER A 60 2.88 8.29 7.64
C SER A 60 4.02 8.85 8.48
N ASP A 61 3.83 10.02 9.06
CA ASP A 61 4.87 10.72 9.80
C ASP A 61 5.22 10.04 11.14
N ASN A 62 4.25 9.36 11.79
CA ASN A 62 4.41 8.85 13.15
C ASN A 62 4.58 7.32 13.24
N PHE A 63 4.14 6.58 12.22
CA PHE A 63 4.13 5.11 12.23
C PHE A 63 4.90 4.49 11.05
N GLY A 64 5.68 5.28 10.30
CA GLY A 64 6.48 4.97 9.09
C GLY A 64 6.48 3.53 8.56
N SER A 65 6.89 2.54 9.36
CA SER A 65 6.82 1.10 9.02
C SER A 65 5.43 0.52 8.68
N LEU A 66 4.34 1.16 9.09
CA LEU A 66 2.94 0.77 8.80
C LEU A 66 2.31 1.59 7.66
N SER A 67 2.96 2.70 7.29
CA SER A 67 2.51 3.62 6.24
C SER A 67 3.00 3.23 4.85
N ASP A 68 4.10 2.48 4.76
CA ASP A 68 4.54 1.85 3.51
C ASP A 68 3.59 0.69 3.18
N GLN A 69 2.33 1.02 2.89
CA GLN A 69 1.41 0.07 2.30
C GLN A 69 2.05 -0.38 0.99
N PRO A 70 2.30 -1.68 0.83
CA PRO A 70 2.97 -2.18 -0.36
C PRO A 70 2.13 -1.82 -1.58
N THR A 71 2.70 -0.96 -2.41
CA THR A 71 2.03 -0.37 -3.56
C THR A 71 1.83 -1.40 -4.68
N THR A 72 2.61 -2.49 -4.65
CA THR A 72 2.47 -3.65 -5.53
C THR A 72 2.33 -4.94 -4.72
N LEU A 73 1.31 -5.73 -5.07
CA LEU A 73 0.96 -7.01 -4.44
C LEU A 73 1.01 -8.12 -5.50
N ILE A 74 1.47 -9.31 -5.11
CA ILE A 74 1.35 -10.53 -5.91
C ILE A 74 0.44 -11.49 -5.13
N VAL A 75 -0.66 -11.87 -5.77
CA VAL A 75 -1.65 -12.79 -5.21
C VAL A 75 -1.52 -14.12 -5.93
N LEU A 76 -1.25 -15.18 -5.18
CA LEU A 76 -1.14 -16.54 -5.68
C LEU A 76 -2.37 -17.34 -5.24
N THR A 77 -2.93 -18.13 -6.14
CA THR A 77 -4.04 -19.04 -5.83
C THR A 77 -3.73 -20.45 -6.26
N SER A 78 -4.10 -21.40 -5.40
CA SER A 78 -3.98 -22.84 -5.63
C SER A 78 -5.08 -23.57 -4.84
N SER A 79 -5.24 -24.87 -5.07
CA SER A 79 -6.07 -25.72 -4.21
C SER A 79 -5.55 -25.78 -2.76
N ASN A 80 -4.23 -25.61 -2.59
CA ASN A 80 -3.58 -25.43 -1.30
C ASN A 80 -2.26 -24.69 -1.51
N VAL A 81 -2.18 -23.42 -1.11
CA VAL A 81 -0.97 -22.59 -1.30
C VAL A 81 0.18 -22.97 -0.38
N MET A 82 -0.03 -23.89 0.56
CA MET A 82 0.98 -24.38 1.50
C MET A 82 1.79 -25.58 0.94
N ASP A 83 1.47 -26.02 -0.27
CA ASP A 83 2.11 -27.15 -0.93
C ASP A 83 3.52 -26.84 -1.47
N GLN A 84 4.24 -27.89 -1.84
CA GLN A 84 5.61 -27.78 -2.35
C GLN A 84 5.66 -27.12 -3.73
N GLU A 85 4.60 -27.25 -4.54
CA GLU A 85 4.51 -26.63 -5.87
C GLU A 85 4.47 -25.10 -5.74
N THR A 86 3.54 -24.57 -4.94
CA THR A 86 3.39 -23.13 -4.67
C THR A 86 4.63 -22.55 -4.01
N LYS A 87 5.25 -23.28 -3.08
CA LYS A 87 6.55 -22.90 -2.52
C LYS A 87 7.61 -22.64 -3.59
N ASN A 88 7.79 -23.59 -4.51
CA ASN A 88 8.79 -23.47 -5.56
C ASN A 88 8.50 -22.26 -6.46
N VAL A 89 7.22 -22.00 -6.77
CA VAL A 89 6.78 -20.80 -7.50
C VAL A 89 7.19 -19.53 -6.75
N VAL A 90 6.88 -19.44 -5.46
CA VAL A 90 7.21 -18.26 -4.63
C VAL A 90 8.72 -18.01 -4.60
N LEU A 91 9.53 -19.04 -4.37
CA LEU A 91 10.99 -18.93 -4.34
C LEU A 91 11.56 -18.53 -5.71
N ASN A 92 10.98 -19.04 -6.81
CA ASN A 92 11.35 -18.65 -8.17
C ASN A 92 11.01 -17.18 -8.45
N ILE A 93 9.85 -16.69 -7.99
CA ILE A 93 9.47 -15.27 -8.11
C ILE A 93 10.46 -14.40 -7.35
N GLN A 94 10.76 -14.73 -6.08
CA GLN A 94 11.72 -13.98 -5.26
C GLN A 94 13.10 -13.93 -5.91
N LYS A 95 13.55 -15.08 -6.45
CA LYS A 95 14.81 -15.15 -7.18
C LYS A 95 14.78 -14.32 -8.47
N GLY A 96 13.72 -14.42 -9.26
CA GLY A 96 13.58 -13.66 -10.51
C GLY A 96 13.58 -12.15 -10.27
N ILE A 97 12.93 -11.67 -9.20
CA ILE A 97 12.96 -10.25 -8.81
C ILE A 97 14.37 -9.83 -8.37
N ALA A 98 15.05 -10.66 -7.56
CA ALA A 98 16.42 -10.40 -7.14
C ALA A 98 17.40 -10.36 -8.33
N ASP A 99 17.26 -11.28 -9.28
CA ASP A 99 18.06 -11.33 -10.50
C ASP A 99 17.80 -10.10 -11.40
N ALA A 100 16.55 -9.65 -11.52
CA ALA A 100 16.18 -8.44 -12.27
C ALA A 100 16.81 -7.17 -11.65
N TYR A 101 16.81 -7.05 -10.32
CA TYR A 101 17.51 -5.97 -9.63
C TYR A 101 19.03 -6.01 -9.89
N LEU A 102 19.66 -7.18 -9.80
CA LEU A 102 21.11 -7.33 -10.02
C LEU A 102 21.53 -7.03 -11.47
N ASN A 103 20.65 -7.27 -12.44
CA ASN A 103 20.87 -6.97 -13.85
C ASN A 103 20.62 -5.49 -14.20
N GLY A 104 20.05 -4.70 -13.29
CA GLY A 104 19.66 -3.31 -13.53
C GLY A 104 18.35 -3.16 -14.31
N ASP A 105 17.53 -4.22 -14.39
CA ASP A 105 16.21 -4.20 -15.03
C ASP A 105 15.10 -3.66 -14.09
N MET A 106 15.41 -3.51 -12.80
CA MET A 106 14.49 -3.07 -11.75
C MET A 106 15.23 -2.31 -10.64
N ASP A 107 14.56 -1.33 -10.02
CA ASP A 107 15.06 -0.66 -8.83
C ASP A 107 15.09 -1.59 -7.61
N LYS A 108 15.69 -1.13 -6.50
CA LYS A 108 15.78 -1.95 -5.28
C LYS A 108 14.38 -2.21 -4.72
N VAL A 109 13.99 -3.47 -4.67
CA VAL A 109 12.71 -3.93 -4.13
C VAL A 109 12.93 -4.86 -2.94
N GLU A 110 12.20 -4.62 -1.87
CA GLU A 110 12.05 -5.58 -0.78
C GLU A 110 10.84 -6.47 -1.06
N VAL A 111 11.06 -7.78 -1.11
CA VAL A 111 10.00 -8.76 -1.36
C VAL A 111 9.65 -9.46 -0.05
N THR A 112 8.45 -9.23 0.44
CA THR A 112 7.93 -9.90 1.64
C THR A 112 6.96 -11.01 1.23
N SER A 113 7.27 -12.23 1.63
CA SER A 113 6.45 -13.43 1.43
C SER A 113 6.38 -14.22 2.72
N ILE A 114 5.48 -15.20 2.80
CA ILE A 114 5.41 -16.08 3.97
C ILE A 114 6.77 -16.75 4.25
N TYR A 115 7.56 -17.05 3.22
CA TYR A 115 8.87 -17.70 3.37
C TYR A 115 9.96 -16.72 3.85
N SER A 116 9.94 -15.45 3.45
CA SER A 116 10.89 -14.48 4.00
C SER A 116 10.58 -14.13 5.45
N VAL A 117 9.30 -14.02 5.81
CA VAL A 117 8.87 -13.86 7.21
C VAL A 117 9.24 -15.09 8.03
N THR A 118 9.02 -16.29 7.48
CA THR A 118 9.40 -17.55 8.13
C THR A 118 10.91 -17.69 8.29
N GLU A 119 11.74 -17.25 7.33
CA GLU A 119 13.19 -17.21 7.44
C GLU A 119 13.64 -16.31 8.60
N LYS A 120 13.07 -15.11 8.71
CA LYS A 120 13.39 -14.16 9.79
C LYS A 120 12.95 -14.69 11.16
N TYR A 121 11.76 -15.29 11.23
CA TYR A 121 11.28 -15.96 12.45
C TYR A 121 12.18 -17.13 12.84
N THR A 122 12.52 -18.00 11.89
CA THR A 122 13.39 -19.15 12.10
C THR A 122 14.78 -18.74 12.55
N LEU A 123 15.33 -17.65 12.01
CA LEU A 123 16.61 -17.09 12.45
C LEU A 123 16.58 -16.68 13.93
N ASN A 124 15.51 -15.99 14.35
CA ASN A 124 15.31 -15.61 15.76
C ASN A 124 15.16 -16.84 16.66
N VAL A 125 14.44 -17.85 16.20
CA VAL A 125 14.32 -19.14 16.90
C VAL A 125 15.68 -19.83 17.02
N ILE A 126 16.48 -19.92 15.96
CA ILE A 126 17.82 -20.51 15.99
C ILE A 126 18.70 -19.79 17.01
N LYS A 127 18.64 -18.44 17.07
CA LYS A 127 19.37 -17.66 18.06
C LYS A 127 18.95 -18.03 19.49
N ALA A 128 17.65 -18.16 19.75
CA ALA A 128 17.14 -18.59 21.05
C ALA A 128 17.55 -20.03 21.40
N LEU A 129 17.49 -20.96 20.43
CA LEU A 129 17.89 -22.35 20.61
C LEU A 129 19.40 -22.51 20.85
N ASN A 130 20.24 -21.76 20.13
CA ASN A 130 21.69 -21.73 20.38
C ASN A 130 21.98 -21.26 21.81
N SER A 131 21.35 -20.18 22.26
CA SER A 131 21.49 -19.69 23.64
C SER A 131 21.05 -20.73 24.67
N ALA A 132 19.91 -21.39 24.45
CA ALA A 132 19.42 -22.45 25.32
C ALA A 132 20.35 -23.67 25.35
N TYR A 133 20.93 -24.04 24.20
CA TYR A 133 21.87 -25.14 24.08
C TYR A 133 23.20 -24.86 24.77
N VAL A 134 23.76 -23.66 24.59
CA VAL A 134 24.95 -23.22 25.32
C VAL A 134 24.71 -23.28 26.82
N GLY A 135 23.56 -22.78 27.30
CA GLY A 135 23.17 -22.86 28.70
C GLY A 135 22.99 -24.30 29.21
N ALA A 136 22.37 -25.19 28.42
CA ALA A 136 22.21 -26.60 28.78
C ALA A 136 23.56 -27.34 28.84
N ASN A 137 24.47 -27.05 27.91
CA ASN A 137 25.82 -27.61 27.89
C ASN A 137 26.67 -27.09 29.06
N GLN A 138 26.55 -25.82 29.42
CA GLN A 138 27.15 -25.26 30.64
C GLN A 138 26.56 -25.86 31.92
N THR A 139 25.27 -26.15 31.92
CA THR A 139 24.62 -26.86 33.03
C THR A 139 25.13 -28.30 33.15
N ALA A 140 25.37 -28.98 32.03
CA ALA A 140 26.00 -30.30 32.02
C ALA A 140 27.45 -30.26 32.57
N LEU A 141 28.22 -29.23 32.18
CA LEU A 141 29.55 -28.94 32.73
C LEU A 141 29.48 -28.70 34.25
N LEU A 142 28.48 -27.95 34.72
CA LEU A 142 28.27 -27.74 36.14
C LEU A 142 27.95 -29.05 36.87
N ILE A 143 27.02 -29.85 36.37
CA ILE A 143 26.57 -31.09 37.04
C ILE A 143 27.67 -32.15 37.08
N PHE A 144 28.34 -32.39 35.95
CA PHE A 144 29.23 -33.53 35.75
C PHE A 144 30.71 -33.15 35.62
N GLY A 145 31.00 -31.99 35.03
CA GLY A 145 32.36 -31.48 34.86
C GLY A 145 32.98 -31.00 36.18
N VAL A 146 32.27 -30.17 36.95
CA VAL A 146 32.79 -29.62 38.23
C VAL A 146 33.21 -30.73 39.20
N PRO A 147 32.41 -31.78 39.46
CA PRO A 147 32.86 -32.86 40.33
C PRO A 147 34.07 -33.64 39.76
N GLN A 148 34.13 -33.84 38.45
CA GLN A 148 35.24 -34.55 37.78
C GLN A 148 36.55 -33.77 37.91
N GLU A 149 36.50 -32.47 37.64
CA GLU A 149 37.65 -31.58 37.79
C GLU A 149 38.06 -31.43 39.25
N TYR A 150 37.10 -31.36 40.18
CA TYR A 150 37.37 -31.37 41.60
C TYR A 150 38.07 -32.67 42.04
N ARG A 151 37.63 -33.83 41.55
CA ARG A 151 38.26 -35.14 41.82
C ARG A 151 39.67 -35.23 41.24
N ALA A 152 39.87 -34.73 40.01
CA ALA A 152 41.18 -34.69 39.38
C ALA A 152 42.15 -33.78 40.15
N LEU A 153 41.70 -32.58 40.52
CA LEU A 153 42.49 -31.66 41.34
C LEU A 153 42.77 -32.23 42.73
N TRP A 154 41.80 -32.91 43.35
CA TRP A 154 42.00 -33.59 44.62
C TRP A 154 43.11 -34.64 44.53
N ALA A 155 43.09 -35.47 43.48
CA ALA A 155 44.13 -36.48 43.25
C ALA A 155 45.50 -35.83 43.03
N GLU A 156 45.56 -34.68 42.36
CA GLU A 156 46.80 -33.94 42.12
C GLU A 156 47.36 -33.30 43.40
N VAL A 157 46.49 -32.69 44.21
CA VAL A 157 46.84 -32.16 45.54
C VAL A 157 47.30 -33.29 46.46
N ASN A 158 46.57 -34.42 46.49
CA ASN A 158 46.92 -35.57 47.31
C ASN A 158 48.29 -36.16 46.94
N ARG A 159 48.55 -36.29 45.63
CA ARG A 159 49.84 -36.79 45.11
C ARG A 159 50.98 -35.84 45.47
N SER A 160 50.77 -34.54 45.29
CA SER A 160 51.76 -33.50 45.61
C SER A 160 52.04 -33.42 47.11
N ALA A 161 51.00 -33.42 47.94
CA ALA A 161 51.12 -33.42 49.40
C ALA A 161 51.82 -34.68 49.92
N GLY A 162 51.44 -35.86 49.39
CA GLY A 162 52.09 -37.13 49.71
C GLY A 162 53.57 -37.15 49.32
N ALA A 163 53.94 -36.55 48.19
CA ALA A 163 55.35 -36.42 47.80
C ALA A 163 56.11 -35.44 48.72
N LEU A 164 55.52 -34.29 49.06
CA LEU A 164 56.19 -33.28 49.88
C LEU A 164 56.34 -33.68 51.35
N TYR A 165 55.30 -34.26 51.94
CA TYR A 165 55.25 -34.57 53.38
C TYR A 165 55.34 -36.06 53.69
N GLY A 166 54.80 -36.93 52.84
CA GLY A 166 54.85 -38.38 53.06
C GLY A 166 56.26 -38.96 52.95
N ILE A 167 57.16 -38.32 52.18
CA ILE A 167 58.57 -38.70 52.10
C ILE A 167 59.31 -38.37 53.41
N PRO A 168 59.32 -37.12 53.93
CA PRO A 168 59.81 -36.80 55.26
C PRO A 168 59.21 -37.67 56.38
N GLU A 169 57.88 -37.90 56.35
CA GLU A 169 57.20 -38.69 57.35
C GLU A 169 57.61 -40.16 57.31
N GLY A 170 57.72 -40.76 56.13
CA GLY A 170 58.21 -42.13 55.96
C GLY A 170 59.65 -42.30 56.46
N HIS A 171 60.49 -41.26 56.29
CA HIS A 171 61.82 -41.23 56.89
C HIS A 171 61.75 -41.23 58.43
N VAL A 172 60.93 -40.36 59.02
CA VAL A 172 60.72 -40.30 60.48
C VAL A 172 60.18 -41.63 61.02
N GLN A 173 59.19 -42.25 60.36
CA GLN A 173 58.65 -43.55 60.78
C GLN A 173 59.70 -44.66 60.73
N THR A 174 60.54 -44.66 59.68
CA THR A 174 61.65 -45.61 59.57
C THR A 174 62.68 -45.38 60.69
N TRP A 175 62.99 -44.11 60.97
CA TRP A 175 63.88 -43.70 62.06
C TRP A 175 63.36 -44.12 63.43
N GLU A 176 62.09 -43.83 63.73
CA GLU A 176 61.43 -44.19 65.00
C GLU A 176 61.31 -45.70 65.15
N GLY A 177 61.01 -46.43 64.08
CA GLY A 177 60.96 -47.89 64.06
C GLY A 177 62.32 -48.51 64.39
N ILE A 178 63.41 -47.97 63.85
CA ILE A 178 64.78 -48.41 64.14
C ILE A 178 65.15 -48.07 65.59
N ALA A 179 64.87 -46.85 66.05
CA ALA A 179 65.12 -46.41 67.42
C ALA A 179 64.35 -47.24 68.46
N ALA A 180 63.12 -47.64 68.15
CA ALA A 180 62.29 -48.48 69.00
C ALA A 180 62.72 -49.97 68.99
N ALA A 181 63.24 -50.46 67.86
CA ALA A 181 63.70 -51.83 67.71
C ALA A 181 65.01 -52.12 68.47
N ASP A 182 65.90 -51.13 68.61
CA ASP A 182 67.14 -51.26 69.37
C ASP A 182 67.51 -49.96 70.10
N SER A 183 67.19 -49.90 71.39
CA SER A 183 67.44 -48.75 72.25
C SER A 183 68.91 -48.56 72.65
N THR A 184 69.85 -49.39 72.16
CA THR A 184 71.29 -49.28 72.46
C THR A 184 72.07 -48.46 71.42
N LEU A 185 71.44 -48.11 70.30
CA LEU A 185 72.04 -47.33 69.20
C LEU A 185 72.18 -45.84 69.56
N THR A 186 73.25 -45.18 69.10
CA THR A 186 73.37 -43.72 69.19
C THR A 186 72.48 -43.05 68.14
N VAL A 187 72.02 -41.81 68.41
CA VAL A 187 71.18 -41.02 67.48
C VAL A 187 71.76 -40.97 66.06
N GLN A 188 73.09 -40.84 65.95
CA GLN A 188 73.78 -40.79 64.66
C GLN A 188 73.80 -42.12 63.92
N GLN A 189 73.87 -43.25 64.64
CA GLN A 189 73.74 -44.58 64.05
C GLN A 189 72.30 -44.86 63.57
N VAL A 190 71.30 -44.33 64.28
CA VAL A 190 69.90 -44.40 63.85
C VAL A 190 69.66 -43.54 62.60
N ASP A 191 70.19 -42.30 62.55
CA ASP A 191 70.13 -41.42 61.37
C ASP A 191 70.71 -42.09 60.11
N ASP A 192 71.91 -42.68 60.21
CA ASP A 192 72.57 -43.36 59.08
C ASP A 192 71.79 -44.59 58.59
N LEU A 193 71.27 -45.40 59.52
CA LEU A 193 70.52 -46.62 59.17
C LEU A 193 69.12 -46.28 58.62
N ALA A 194 68.46 -45.27 59.15
CA ALA A 194 67.19 -44.76 58.65
C ALA A 194 67.34 -44.20 57.24
N TYR A 195 68.39 -43.42 56.98
CA TYR A 195 68.68 -42.93 55.64
C TYR A 195 68.90 -44.07 54.63
N GLN A 196 69.76 -45.05 54.95
CA GLN A 196 70.02 -46.18 54.05
C GLN A 196 68.77 -47.03 53.79
N THR A 197 68.00 -47.32 54.85
CA THR A 197 66.81 -48.17 54.78
C THR A 197 65.71 -47.48 53.99
N PHE A 198 65.40 -46.22 54.31
CA PHE A 198 64.35 -45.49 53.63
C PHE A 198 64.76 -45.08 52.21
N ARG A 199 66.04 -44.76 51.97
CA ARG A 199 66.52 -44.48 50.61
C ARG A 199 66.39 -45.70 49.69
N ALA A 200 66.70 -46.90 50.18
CA ALA A 200 66.51 -48.13 49.42
C ALA A 200 65.02 -48.41 49.13
N GLN A 201 64.13 -48.08 50.06
CA GLN A 201 62.68 -48.16 49.85
C GLN A 201 62.20 -47.17 48.79
N LEU A 202 62.67 -45.92 48.83
CA LEU A 202 62.37 -44.90 47.82
C LEU A 202 62.94 -45.26 46.45
N ASP A 203 64.17 -45.77 46.37
CA ASP A 203 64.77 -46.20 45.11
C ASP A 203 63.98 -47.37 44.49
N PHE A 204 63.41 -48.26 45.30
CA PHE A 204 62.50 -49.32 44.84
C PHE A 204 61.15 -48.75 44.36
N GLN A 205 60.56 -47.81 45.09
CA GLN A 205 59.33 -47.13 44.69
C GLN A 205 59.51 -46.32 43.40
N ALA A 206 60.68 -45.70 43.22
CA ALA A 206 61.02 -44.90 42.06
C ALA A 206 61.12 -45.71 40.75
N GLN A 207 61.33 -47.03 40.80
CA GLN A 207 61.39 -47.89 39.61
C GLN A 207 60.06 -47.97 38.85
N GLY A 208 58.95 -47.66 39.52
CA GLY A 208 57.61 -47.61 38.92
C GLY A 208 57.20 -46.23 38.39
N LEU A 209 58.06 -45.21 38.51
CA LEU A 209 57.73 -43.82 38.19
C LEU A 209 58.40 -43.33 36.89
N GLY A 210 57.82 -42.30 36.27
CA GLY A 210 58.43 -41.63 35.12
C GLY A 210 59.72 -40.89 35.49
N PRO A 211 60.62 -40.58 34.54
CA PRO A 211 61.94 -39.98 34.80
C PRO A 211 61.86 -38.66 35.59
N GLU A 212 60.86 -37.83 35.31
CA GLU A 212 60.66 -36.53 35.98
C GLU A 212 60.14 -36.71 37.42
N GLN A 213 59.18 -37.61 37.62
CA GLN A 213 58.66 -37.92 38.96
C GLN A 213 59.72 -38.58 39.84
N GLN A 214 60.55 -39.44 39.25
CA GLN A 214 61.70 -40.03 39.91
C GLN A 214 62.73 -38.96 40.29
N ALA A 215 63.04 -38.03 39.39
CA ALA A 215 63.95 -36.91 39.67
C ALA A 215 63.42 -36.01 40.78
N PHE A 216 62.13 -35.67 40.75
CA PHE A 216 61.48 -34.87 41.79
C PHE A 216 61.51 -35.57 43.15
N MET A 217 61.07 -36.82 43.24
CA MET A 217 61.04 -37.60 44.48
C MET A 217 62.43 -37.74 45.11
N LEU A 218 63.40 -38.18 44.31
CA LEU A 218 64.75 -38.46 44.81
C LEU A 218 65.53 -37.18 45.08
N GLY A 219 65.31 -36.13 44.29
CA GLY A 219 65.86 -34.80 44.49
C GLY A 219 65.27 -34.12 45.74
N TRP A 220 63.96 -34.26 45.96
CA TRP A 220 63.29 -33.73 47.14
C TRP A 220 63.80 -34.39 48.42
N TYR A 221 63.87 -35.73 48.45
CA TYR A 221 64.41 -36.43 49.60
C TYR A 221 65.86 -36.04 49.90
N GLN A 222 66.68 -35.83 48.86
CA GLN A 222 68.05 -35.38 49.03
C GLN A 222 68.13 -33.98 49.65
N ALA A 223 67.30 -33.03 49.18
CA ALA A 223 67.21 -31.69 49.74
C ALA A 223 66.73 -31.73 51.21
N PHE A 224 65.69 -32.51 51.49
CA PHE A 224 65.18 -32.74 52.84
C PHE A 224 66.25 -33.29 53.79
N MET A 225 67.02 -34.30 53.37
CA MET A 225 68.10 -34.87 54.18
C MET A 225 69.24 -33.88 54.44
N GLY A 226 69.48 -32.93 53.53
CA GLY A 226 70.35 -31.79 53.77
C GLY A 226 69.86 -30.95 54.97
N GLY A 227 68.59 -30.55 54.94
CA GLY A 227 67.96 -29.83 56.06
C GLY A 227 67.87 -30.65 57.36
N TRP A 228 67.67 -31.97 57.29
CA TRP A 228 67.60 -32.87 58.45
C TRP A 228 68.93 -32.92 59.20
N ASN A 229 70.04 -32.98 58.47
CA ASN A 229 71.38 -33.00 59.05
C ASN A 229 71.76 -31.64 59.67
N GLU A 230 71.33 -30.53 59.07
CA GLU A 230 71.59 -29.17 59.58
C GLU A 230 70.77 -28.82 60.84
N THR A 231 69.65 -29.50 61.06
CA THR A 231 68.71 -29.24 62.18
C THR A 231 68.87 -30.19 63.36
N ALA A 232 69.94 -31.00 63.38
CA ALA A 232 70.18 -32.04 64.39
C ALA A 232 70.15 -31.54 65.85
N ASP A 233 70.57 -30.29 66.10
CA ASP A 233 70.66 -29.71 67.44
C ASP A 233 69.40 -28.93 67.88
N GLN A 234 68.39 -28.80 67.01
CA GLN A 234 67.28 -27.83 67.20
C GLN A 234 65.98 -28.42 67.74
N ALA A 235 65.77 -29.74 67.70
CA ALA A 235 64.55 -30.38 68.21
C ALA A 235 64.84 -31.77 68.81
N SER A 236 64.20 -32.08 69.95
CA SER A 236 64.40 -33.37 70.66
C SER A 236 63.46 -34.49 70.20
N GLN A 237 62.41 -34.15 69.45
CA GLN A 237 61.45 -35.09 68.88
C GLN A 237 61.65 -35.21 67.35
N PRO A 238 61.77 -36.43 66.78
CA PRO A 238 62.02 -36.64 65.36
C PRO A 238 61.00 -35.97 64.43
N SER A 239 59.72 -35.97 64.80
CA SER A 239 58.65 -35.32 64.05
C SER A 239 58.79 -33.78 64.00
N GLN A 240 59.21 -33.15 65.10
CA GLN A 240 59.51 -31.70 65.13
C GLN A 240 60.76 -31.35 64.31
N ARG A 241 61.78 -32.21 64.36
CA ARG A 241 62.98 -32.08 63.53
C ARG A 241 62.64 -32.17 62.04
N ALA A 242 61.77 -33.10 61.63
CA ALA A 242 61.32 -33.22 60.24
C ALA A 242 60.61 -31.97 59.76
N SER A 243 59.72 -31.41 60.58
CA SER A 243 59.01 -30.17 60.23
C SER A 243 60.00 -29.00 60.03
N THR A 244 60.99 -28.85 60.92
CA THR A 244 62.00 -27.79 60.80
C THR A 244 62.93 -27.99 59.60
N ALA A 245 63.33 -29.24 59.34
CA ALA A 245 64.14 -29.63 58.17
C ALA A 245 63.40 -29.37 56.84
N HIS A 246 62.11 -29.72 56.79
CA HIS A 246 61.25 -29.44 55.65
C HIS A 246 61.18 -27.93 55.38
N SER A 247 60.85 -27.12 56.39
CA SER A 247 60.77 -25.66 56.24
C SER A 247 62.09 -25.00 55.81
N ALA A 248 63.24 -25.56 56.20
CA ALA A 248 64.55 -25.07 55.78
C ALA A 248 64.91 -25.46 54.34
N ALA A 249 64.57 -26.67 53.91
CA ALA A 249 65.00 -27.22 52.62
C ALA A 249 64.07 -26.88 51.45
N PHE A 250 62.76 -26.76 51.68
CA PHE A 250 61.77 -26.60 50.62
C PHE A 250 61.93 -25.37 49.74
N PRO A 251 62.16 -24.14 50.27
CA PRO A 251 62.26 -22.95 49.43
C PRO A 251 63.41 -23.05 48.40
N ALA A 252 64.58 -23.53 48.83
CA ALA A 252 65.74 -23.69 47.96
C ALA A 252 65.54 -24.83 46.93
N PHE A 253 64.81 -25.88 47.30
CA PHE A 253 64.45 -26.96 46.38
C PHE A 253 63.48 -26.45 45.30
N LEU A 254 62.42 -25.74 45.70
CA LEU A 254 61.39 -25.20 44.81
C LEU A 254 61.97 -24.23 43.78
N ASP A 255 62.86 -23.31 44.20
CA ASP A 255 63.53 -22.37 43.31
C ASP A 255 64.39 -23.06 42.25
N GLY A 256 65.01 -24.20 42.61
CA GLY A 256 65.89 -24.98 41.76
C GLY A 256 65.18 -25.88 40.73
N LEU A 257 63.86 -26.00 40.78
CA LEU A 257 63.10 -26.86 39.86
C LEU A 257 62.92 -26.22 38.47
N PRO A 258 63.14 -26.97 37.36
CA PRO A 258 62.96 -26.49 35.99
C PRO A 258 61.49 -26.57 35.55
N MET A 259 60.60 -25.86 36.25
CA MET A 259 59.14 -25.87 36.03
C MET A 259 58.58 -24.44 35.95
N ALA A 260 57.35 -24.29 35.44
CA ALA A 260 56.72 -22.98 35.29
C ALA A 260 56.40 -22.33 36.64
N GLU A 261 56.39 -20.99 36.72
CA GLU A 261 56.10 -20.27 37.97
C GLU A 261 54.69 -20.60 38.54
N GLU A 262 53.71 -20.88 37.68
CA GLU A 262 52.38 -21.32 38.12
C GLU A 262 52.40 -22.69 38.81
N GLU A 263 53.22 -23.62 38.32
CA GLU A 263 53.40 -24.95 38.92
C GLU A 263 54.16 -24.86 40.25
N LYS A 264 55.16 -23.97 40.33
CA LYS A 264 55.86 -23.67 41.59
C LYS A 264 54.93 -23.07 42.63
N LEU A 265 54.08 -22.13 42.22
CA LEU A 265 53.08 -21.51 43.08
C LEU A 265 52.09 -22.54 43.63
N PHE A 266 51.63 -23.48 42.79
CA PHE A 266 50.78 -24.58 43.23
C PHE A 266 51.47 -25.46 44.28
N LEU A 267 52.73 -25.85 44.05
CA LEU A 267 53.50 -26.63 45.02
C LEU A 267 53.75 -25.87 46.33
N ASP A 268 53.95 -24.55 46.27
CA ASP A 268 54.07 -23.70 47.46
C ASP A 268 52.75 -23.59 48.23
N GLN A 269 51.62 -23.49 47.53
CA GLN A 269 50.28 -23.54 48.14
C GLN A 269 50.05 -24.88 48.84
N VAL A 270 50.38 -26.01 48.19
CA VAL A 270 50.34 -27.33 48.81
C VAL A 270 51.26 -27.37 50.04
N ASN A 271 52.49 -26.88 49.91
CA ASN A 271 53.43 -26.84 51.02
C ASN A 271 52.88 -26.06 52.22
N SER A 272 52.37 -24.85 52.02
CA SER A 272 51.84 -24.00 53.09
C SER A 272 50.64 -24.61 53.82
N ALA A 273 49.79 -25.35 53.12
CA ALA A 273 48.57 -25.94 53.67
C ALA A 273 48.82 -27.10 54.64
N PHE A 274 49.85 -27.90 54.40
CA PHE A 274 50.18 -29.07 55.23
C PHE A 274 51.33 -28.84 56.21
N ALA A 275 51.86 -27.62 56.29
CA ALA A 275 53.02 -27.29 57.14
C ALA A 275 52.82 -27.57 58.64
N SER A 276 51.57 -27.66 59.10
CA SER A 276 51.21 -27.81 60.52
C SER A 276 50.33 -29.02 60.85
N SER A 277 50.01 -29.88 59.88
CA SER A 277 49.16 -31.05 60.08
C SER A 277 49.47 -32.18 59.09
N PRO A 278 49.26 -33.45 59.48
CA PRO A 278 49.50 -34.60 58.61
C PRO A 278 48.63 -34.55 57.35
N VAL A 279 49.11 -35.20 56.28
CA VAL A 279 48.37 -35.36 55.03
C VAL A 279 47.21 -36.31 55.29
N ASP A 280 46.03 -35.74 55.57
CA ASP A 280 44.79 -36.47 55.76
C ASP A 280 43.73 -36.04 54.74
N PHE A 281 42.69 -36.87 54.59
CA PHE A 281 41.65 -36.67 53.60
C PHE A 281 40.95 -35.30 53.71
N ALA A 282 40.71 -34.82 54.94
CA ALA A 282 40.00 -33.58 55.19
C ALA A 282 40.83 -32.35 54.81
N ASN A 283 42.13 -32.35 55.12
CA ASN A 283 43.05 -31.26 54.79
C ASN A 283 43.31 -31.19 53.27
N VAL A 284 43.47 -32.34 52.62
CA VAL A 284 43.56 -32.42 51.15
C VAL A 284 42.31 -31.87 50.50
N SER A 285 41.13 -32.30 50.93
CA SER A 285 39.88 -31.74 50.39
C SER A 285 39.74 -30.24 50.66
N GLY A 286 40.10 -29.75 51.84
CA GLY A 286 40.04 -28.34 52.19
C GLY A 286 40.91 -27.46 51.27
N LEU A 287 42.15 -27.86 51.01
CA LEU A 287 43.02 -27.17 50.07
C LEU A 287 42.52 -27.30 48.63
N THR A 288 42.08 -28.49 48.21
CA THR A 288 41.50 -28.70 46.87
C THR A 288 40.37 -27.71 46.62
N LYS A 289 39.47 -27.53 47.60
CA LYS A 289 38.40 -26.54 47.50
C LYS A 289 38.93 -25.12 47.33
N GLN A 290 39.90 -24.71 48.14
CA GLN A 290 40.48 -23.36 48.07
C GLN A 290 41.16 -23.08 46.73
N VAL A 291 41.93 -24.03 46.20
CA VAL A 291 42.60 -23.93 44.89
C VAL A 291 41.57 -23.95 43.77
N PHE A 292 40.54 -24.80 43.88
CA PHE A 292 39.46 -24.85 42.91
C PHE A 292 38.70 -23.51 42.88
N GLU A 293 38.38 -22.93 44.04
CA GLU A 293 37.71 -21.63 44.18
C GLU A 293 38.48 -20.47 43.53
N GLN A 294 39.81 -20.47 43.60
CA GLN A 294 40.66 -19.49 42.91
C GLN A 294 40.58 -19.63 41.38
N ASN A 295 40.30 -20.84 40.89
CA ASN A 295 40.20 -21.16 39.47
C ASN A 295 38.77 -21.11 38.92
N ILE A 296 37.73 -20.94 39.77
CA ILE A 296 36.31 -20.87 39.35
C ILE A 296 36.08 -19.78 38.29
N ALA A 297 36.81 -18.66 38.37
CA ALA A 297 36.64 -17.54 37.45
C ALA A 297 36.84 -17.93 35.97
N SER A 298 37.71 -18.90 35.68
CA SER A 298 37.91 -19.41 34.31
C SER A 298 36.76 -20.32 33.87
N MET A 299 36.20 -21.12 34.78
CA MET A 299 35.07 -22.01 34.53
C MET A 299 33.74 -21.29 34.33
N THR A 300 33.55 -20.16 35.02
CA THR A 300 32.33 -19.34 34.90
C THR A 300 32.38 -18.37 33.73
N SER A 301 33.50 -18.32 33.00
CA SER A 301 33.64 -17.44 31.83
C SER A 301 32.63 -17.84 30.74
N GLY A 302 31.72 -16.92 30.40
CA GLY A 302 30.65 -17.15 29.44
C GLY A 302 29.37 -17.78 30.01
N MET A 303 29.28 -18.06 31.32
CA MET A 303 28.02 -18.47 31.95
C MET A 303 27.08 -17.26 32.17
N PRO A 304 25.75 -17.41 32.02
CA PRO A 304 24.78 -16.40 32.44
C PRO A 304 24.98 -16.04 33.92
N ALA A 305 24.87 -14.76 34.29
CA ALA A 305 25.19 -14.28 35.64
C ALA A 305 24.46 -15.04 36.77
N GLY A 306 23.20 -15.45 36.55
CA GLY A 306 22.43 -16.24 37.51
C GLY A 306 22.83 -17.72 37.60
N GLN A 307 23.46 -18.28 36.56
CA GLN A 307 24.02 -19.65 36.60
C GLN A 307 25.44 -19.63 37.17
N ALA A 308 26.23 -18.59 36.86
CA ALA A 308 27.56 -18.39 37.41
C ALA A 308 27.53 -18.30 38.96
N SER A 309 26.50 -17.67 39.54
CA SER A 309 26.33 -17.63 41.01
C SER A 309 26.01 -19.00 41.63
N LEU A 310 25.39 -19.91 40.89
CA LEU A 310 25.04 -21.26 41.38
C LEU A 310 26.24 -22.20 41.42
N VAL A 311 27.32 -21.90 40.68
CA VAL A 311 28.52 -22.74 40.61
C VAL A 311 29.18 -22.88 41.99
N GLY A 312 29.29 -21.77 42.73
CA GLY A 312 29.85 -21.78 44.08
C GLY A 312 28.98 -22.55 45.08
N GLU A 313 27.66 -22.45 44.97
CA GLU A 313 26.72 -23.18 45.83
C GLU A 313 26.74 -24.69 45.54
N TYR A 314 26.77 -25.06 44.26
CA TYR A 314 26.89 -26.46 43.84
C TYR A 314 28.23 -27.08 44.22
N LEU A 315 29.32 -26.32 44.10
CA LEU A 315 30.65 -26.74 44.56
C LEU A 315 30.65 -26.97 46.06
N ASN A 316 30.02 -26.09 46.85
CA ASN A 316 29.90 -26.27 48.30
C ASN A 316 29.12 -27.54 48.65
N ALA A 317 28.03 -27.83 47.93
CA ALA A 317 27.27 -29.07 48.11
C ALA A 317 28.09 -30.31 47.74
N THR A 318 28.84 -30.25 46.63
CA THR A 318 29.74 -31.32 46.17
C THR A 318 30.86 -31.56 47.17
N TYR A 319 31.46 -30.50 47.70
CA TYR A 319 32.49 -30.55 48.74
C TYR A 319 31.98 -31.15 50.05
N ALA A 320 30.80 -30.73 50.51
CA ALA A 320 30.19 -31.24 51.74
C ALA A 320 29.91 -32.75 51.63
N TRP A 321 29.43 -33.20 50.47
CA TRP A 321 29.27 -34.62 50.20
C TRP A 321 30.63 -35.35 50.15
N TRP A 322 31.61 -34.82 49.40
CA TRP A 322 32.94 -35.42 49.25
C TRP A 322 33.63 -35.64 50.62
N THR A 323 33.61 -34.61 51.48
CA THR A 323 34.21 -34.66 52.82
C THR A 323 33.46 -35.60 53.78
N SER A 324 32.16 -35.80 53.59
CA SER A 324 31.36 -36.71 54.42
C SER A 324 31.79 -38.19 54.29
N LEU A 325 32.45 -38.56 53.19
CA LEU A 325 32.92 -39.93 52.95
C LEU A 325 34.14 -40.31 53.81
N GLY A 326 34.96 -39.33 54.21
CA GLY A 326 36.18 -39.55 54.99
C GLY A 326 37.34 -40.25 54.27
N THR A 327 37.11 -40.81 53.07
CA THR A 327 38.12 -41.47 52.22
C THR A 327 37.80 -41.25 50.74
N GLU A 328 38.78 -41.49 49.86
CA GLU A 328 38.59 -41.37 48.41
C GLU A 328 37.46 -42.29 47.91
N PRO A 329 36.44 -41.76 47.19
CA PRO A 329 35.38 -42.57 46.63
C PRO A 329 35.89 -43.47 45.50
N SER A 330 35.44 -44.73 45.48
CA SER A 330 35.51 -45.57 44.28
C SER A 330 34.70 -44.97 43.12
N ASP A 331 34.98 -45.37 41.88
CA ASP A 331 34.29 -44.82 40.70
C ASP A 331 32.76 -44.95 40.77
N GLN A 332 32.25 -46.07 41.28
CA GLN A 332 30.81 -46.28 41.47
C GLN A 332 30.22 -45.37 42.56
N GLN A 333 30.94 -45.15 43.66
CA GLN A 333 30.50 -44.25 44.72
C GLN A 333 30.54 -42.80 44.29
N PHE A 334 31.53 -42.45 43.45
CA PHE A 334 31.66 -41.12 42.89
C PHE A 334 30.50 -40.78 41.96
N GLU A 335 30.18 -41.67 41.01
CA GLU A 335 29.04 -41.48 40.11
C GLU A 335 27.70 -41.40 40.86
N ALA A 336 27.48 -42.31 41.82
CA ALA A 336 26.27 -42.28 42.65
C ALA A 336 26.15 -40.99 43.49
N GLY A 337 27.28 -40.49 43.99
CA GLY A 337 27.38 -39.24 44.72
C GLY A 337 27.03 -38.01 43.89
N VAL A 338 27.65 -37.88 42.71
CA VAL A 338 27.35 -36.81 41.76
C VAL A 338 25.86 -36.78 41.41
N MET A 339 25.26 -37.95 41.19
CA MET A 339 23.83 -38.06 40.88
C MET A 339 22.90 -37.70 42.06
N ALA A 340 23.34 -37.93 43.31
CA ALA A 340 22.58 -37.59 44.50
C ALA A 340 22.70 -36.10 44.89
N VAL A 341 23.91 -35.54 44.81
CA VAL A 341 24.18 -34.12 45.07
C VAL A 341 23.46 -33.24 44.05
N SER A 342 23.55 -33.58 42.77
CA SER A 342 22.84 -32.87 41.70
C SER A 342 21.33 -32.90 41.85
N LEU A 343 20.72 -34.00 42.31
CA LEU A 343 19.27 -34.03 42.56
C LEU A 343 18.88 -33.05 43.66
N THR A 344 19.54 -33.18 44.81
CA THR A 344 19.22 -32.40 46.02
C THR A 344 19.44 -30.91 45.78
N PHE A 345 20.54 -30.56 45.09
CA PHE A 345 20.81 -29.18 44.71
C PHE A 345 19.80 -28.66 43.68
N GLY A 346 19.53 -29.44 42.63
CA GLY A 346 18.57 -29.06 41.60
C GLY A 346 17.19 -28.73 42.17
N GLU A 347 16.68 -29.55 43.10
CA GLU A 347 15.40 -29.29 43.78
C GLU A 347 15.40 -27.99 44.63
N SER A 348 16.57 -27.53 45.06
CA SER A 348 16.72 -26.32 45.88
C SER A 348 16.76 -25.01 45.08
N ILE A 349 16.95 -25.06 43.76
CA ILE A 349 17.07 -23.87 42.89
C ILE A 349 15.74 -23.10 42.89
N PRO A 350 15.65 -21.84 43.34
CA PRO A 350 14.38 -21.12 43.45
C PRO A 350 13.70 -20.80 42.12
N ASP A 351 14.49 -20.44 41.10
CA ASP A 351 14.00 -20.11 39.76
C ASP A 351 13.53 -21.38 39.02
N GLN A 352 12.28 -21.40 38.59
CA GLN A 352 11.65 -22.58 38.00
C GLN A 352 12.29 -22.96 36.66
N ALA A 353 12.62 -21.99 35.80
CA ALA A 353 13.22 -22.26 34.50
C ALA A 353 14.63 -22.86 34.64
N THR A 354 15.44 -22.31 35.55
CA THR A 354 16.78 -22.82 35.85
C THR A 354 16.73 -24.19 36.52
N ARG A 355 15.76 -24.42 37.42
CA ARG A 355 15.51 -25.72 38.04
C ARG A 355 15.16 -26.80 37.01
N ASP A 356 14.21 -26.50 36.12
CA ASP A 356 13.74 -27.44 35.09
C ASP A 356 14.87 -27.79 34.10
N MET A 357 15.67 -26.81 33.70
CA MET A 357 16.89 -27.02 32.91
C MET A 357 17.89 -27.92 33.63
N PHE A 358 18.19 -27.63 34.90
CA PHE A 358 19.15 -28.38 35.69
C PHE A 358 18.75 -29.85 35.88
N LEU A 359 17.51 -30.10 36.30
CA LEU A 359 16.99 -31.44 36.51
C LEU A 359 16.78 -32.20 35.19
N GLY A 360 16.39 -31.50 34.13
CA GLY A 360 16.24 -32.07 32.79
C GLY A 360 17.57 -32.57 32.22
N VAL A 361 18.62 -31.73 32.25
CA VAL A 361 19.97 -32.10 31.80
C VAL A 361 20.52 -33.28 32.61
N ARG A 362 20.36 -33.24 33.93
CA ARG A 362 20.76 -34.35 34.83
C ARG A 362 20.08 -35.65 34.41
N SER A 363 18.76 -35.62 34.20
CA SER A 363 17.98 -36.81 33.87
C SER A 363 18.36 -37.38 32.50
N ALA A 364 18.60 -36.53 31.51
CA ALA A 364 18.81 -36.97 30.13
C ALA A 364 20.21 -37.52 29.86
N LEU A 365 21.23 -37.06 30.60
CA LEU A 365 22.58 -37.61 30.48
C LEU A 365 22.75 -38.90 31.28
N GLY A 366 21.90 -39.15 32.28
CA GLY A 366 21.82 -40.44 32.99
C GLY A 366 23.06 -40.85 33.79
N GLY A 367 24.12 -40.04 33.80
CA GLY A 367 25.38 -40.30 34.49
C GLY A 367 26.60 -39.79 33.72
N LEU A 368 27.79 -40.15 34.21
CA LEU A 368 29.06 -39.67 33.66
C LEU A 368 29.37 -40.27 32.28
N ALA A 369 28.90 -41.50 32.02
CA ALA A 369 29.04 -42.13 30.72
C ALA A 369 28.35 -41.34 29.60
N GLY A 370 27.15 -40.81 29.87
CA GLY A 370 26.41 -39.99 28.91
C GLY A 370 27.01 -38.60 28.71
N TYR A 371 27.62 -38.02 29.76
CA TYR A 371 28.33 -36.74 29.64
C TYR A 371 29.64 -36.83 28.83
N ASN A 372 30.36 -37.94 28.97
CA ASN A 372 31.67 -38.14 28.31
C ASN A 372 31.55 -38.53 26.83
N ASP A 373 30.42 -39.10 26.41
CA ASP A 373 30.14 -39.35 25.00
C ASP A 373 29.54 -38.09 24.35
N ALA A 374 30.33 -37.44 23.49
CA ALA A 374 29.93 -36.20 22.83
C ALA A 374 28.65 -36.34 21.96
N ALA A 375 28.43 -37.50 21.35
CA ALA A 375 27.27 -37.75 20.50
C ALA A 375 26.01 -37.98 21.35
N MET A 376 26.12 -38.80 22.41
CA MET A 376 25.01 -38.97 23.36
C MET A 376 24.68 -37.67 24.08
N ARG A 377 25.69 -36.91 24.50
CA ARG A 377 25.50 -35.61 25.15
C ARG A 377 24.74 -34.64 24.25
N SER A 378 25.17 -34.48 23.00
CA SER A 378 24.48 -33.62 22.04
C SER A 378 23.02 -34.05 21.83
N ALA A 379 22.77 -35.33 21.58
CA ALA A 379 21.43 -35.86 21.38
C ALA A 379 20.52 -35.67 22.60
N SER A 380 21.02 -35.95 23.80
CA SER A 380 20.28 -35.80 25.06
C SER A 380 19.96 -34.33 25.37
N LEU A 381 20.92 -33.42 25.19
CA LEU A 381 20.70 -31.99 25.42
C LEU A 381 19.66 -31.42 24.45
N SER A 382 19.75 -31.77 23.18
CA SER A 382 18.77 -31.36 22.17
C SER A 382 17.35 -31.84 22.48
N GLN A 383 17.20 -33.08 22.95
CA GLN A 383 15.90 -33.60 23.39
C GLN A 383 15.35 -32.86 24.61
N VAL A 384 16.20 -32.58 25.61
CA VAL A 384 15.80 -31.84 26.81
C VAL A 384 15.25 -30.48 26.44
N ILE A 385 16.00 -29.70 25.65
CA ILE A 385 15.61 -28.35 25.23
C ILE A 385 14.32 -28.38 24.41
N ALA A 386 14.18 -29.32 23.46
CA ALA A 386 12.97 -29.47 22.66
C ALA A 386 11.73 -29.81 23.51
N SER A 387 11.93 -30.52 24.64
CA SER A 387 10.85 -30.95 25.55
C SER A 387 10.49 -29.93 26.65
N MET A 388 11.27 -28.85 26.81
CA MET A 388 11.00 -27.84 27.84
C MET A 388 9.65 -27.16 27.61
N PRO A 389 8.79 -27.00 28.63
CA PRO A 389 7.46 -26.40 28.45
C PRO A 389 7.49 -25.03 27.75
N SER A 390 8.46 -24.17 28.07
CA SER A 390 8.64 -22.85 27.45
C SER A 390 9.00 -22.88 25.96
N VAL A 391 9.64 -23.96 25.50
CA VAL A 391 10.08 -24.17 24.12
C VAL A 391 9.07 -25.03 23.35
N ALA A 392 8.60 -26.11 23.96
CA ALA A 392 7.68 -27.09 23.38
C ALA A 392 6.29 -26.49 23.10
N ASN A 393 5.77 -25.62 23.97
CA ASN A 393 4.45 -25.01 23.75
C ASN A 393 4.48 -23.89 22.71
N THR A 394 5.62 -23.19 22.62
CA THR A 394 5.78 -21.97 21.80
C THR A 394 6.30 -22.29 20.40
N ILE A 395 7.38 -23.06 20.31
CA ILE A 395 8.18 -23.28 19.09
C ILE A 395 8.12 -24.75 18.65
N ALA A 396 8.01 -25.69 19.59
CA ALA A 396 8.00 -27.15 19.33
C ALA A 396 9.05 -27.64 18.30
N PRO A 397 10.33 -27.27 18.46
CA PRO A 397 11.35 -27.56 17.44
C PRO A 397 11.66 -29.05 17.38
N GLN A 398 11.94 -29.55 16.17
CA GLN A 398 12.50 -30.88 16.01
C GLN A 398 13.90 -30.95 16.66
N PRO A 399 14.27 -32.06 17.36
CA PRO A 399 15.53 -32.15 18.10
C PRO A 399 16.79 -31.89 17.26
N TRP A 400 16.76 -32.24 15.97
CA TRP A 400 17.90 -32.01 15.08
C TRP A 400 18.16 -30.52 14.83
N VAL A 401 17.12 -29.66 14.83
CA VAL A 401 17.28 -28.20 14.69
C VAL A 401 18.02 -27.63 15.89
N VAL A 402 17.69 -28.13 17.09
CA VAL A 402 18.36 -27.75 18.33
C VAL A 402 19.83 -28.19 18.32
N ALA A 403 20.10 -29.39 17.83
CA ALA A 403 21.48 -29.91 17.70
C ALA A 403 22.32 -29.05 16.75
N GLU A 404 21.77 -28.68 15.59
CA GLU A 404 22.48 -27.87 14.60
C GLU A 404 22.71 -26.43 15.07
N ALA A 405 21.73 -25.84 15.77
CA ALA A 405 21.89 -24.54 16.44
C ALA A 405 22.97 -24.61 17.53
N GLY A 406 23.04 -25.73 18.28
CA GLY A 406 24.07 -25.97 19.29
C GLY A 406 25.47 -26.19 18.73
N ALA A 407 25.58 -26.84 17.57
CA ALA A 407 26.85 -27.14 16.90
C ALA A 407 27.64 -25.88 16.48
N MET A 408 26.98 -24.72 16.43
CA MET A 408 27.62 -23.43 16.16
C MET A 408 28.60 -23.02 17.27
N GLY A 409 28.39 -23.48 18.51
CA GLY A 409 29.13 -23.01 19.67
C GLY A 409 28.76 -21.57 20.01
N GLU A 410 29.72 -20.64 19.92
CA GLU A 410 29.44 -19.20 19.99
C GLU A 410 28.55 -18.79 18.81
N PHE A 411 27.59 -17.88 19.06
CA PHE A 411 26.60 -17.51 18.06
C PHE A 411 27.25 -16.90 16.81
N ASP A 412 27.15 -17.60 15.68
CA ASP A 412 27.60 -17.16 14.37
C ASP A 412 26.38 -16.78 13.52
N ALA A 413 26.21 -15.48 13.28
CA ALA A 413 25.07 -14.95 12.54
C ALA A 413 25.00 -15.48 11.09
N ILE A 414 26.13 -15.77 10.45
CA ILE A 414 26.17 -16.26 9.07
C ILE A 414 25.70 -17.71 9.02
N LYS A 415 26.22 -18.57 9.92
CA LYS A 415 25.78 -19.97 10.01
C LYS A 415 24.32 -20.08 10.41
N ALA A 416 23.84 -19.22 11.31
CA ALA A 416 22.44 -19.18 11.70
C ALA A 416 21.52 -18.80 10.53
N LEU A 417 21.95 -17.84 9.69
CA LEU A 417 21.23 -17.46 8.48
C LEU A 417 21.23 -18.58 7.44
N GLU A 418 22.37 -19.24 7.24
CA GLU A 418 22.49 -20.38 6.32
C GLU A 418 21.60 -21.55 6.74
N LEU A 419 21.58 -21.88 8.04
CA LEU A 419 20.68 -22.88 8.61
C LEU A 419 19.21 -22.49 8.40
N SER A 420 18.84 -21.25 8.71
CA SER A 420 17.47 -20.75 8.50
C SER A 420 17.03 -20.90 7.04
N ARG A 421 17.86 -20.45 6.09
CA ARG A 421 17.60 -20.58 4.65
C ARG A 421 17.48 -22.03 4.22
N SER A 422 18.34 -22.91 4.72
CA SER A 422 18.28 -24.34 4.38
C SER A 422 16.99 -25.00 4.88
N ILE A 423 16.51 -24.64 6.08
CA ILE A 423 15.26 -25.13 6.66
C ILE A 423 14.08 -24.68 5.79
N VAL A 424 14.05 -23.39 5.45
CA VAL A 424 13.01 -22.80 4.59
C VAL A 424 13.05 -23.39 3.18
N ALA A 425 14.23 -23.63 2.60
CA ALA A 425 14.37 -24.22 1.28
C ALA A 425 13.94 -25.70 1.21
N ASN A 426 14.15 -26.47 2.28
CA ASN A 426 13.91 -27.92 2.28
C ASN A 426 12.55 -28.37 2.85
N SER A 427 11.84 -27.50 3.59
CA SER A 427 10.59 -27.88 4.28
C SER A 427 9.37 -27.13 3.72
N SER A 428 8.22 -27.79 3.57
CA SER A 428 6.95 -27.09 3.32
C SER A 428 6.46 -26.43 4.61
N LEU A 429 5.48 -25.52 4.51
CA LEU A 429 4.89 -24.91 5.71
C LEU A 429 4.03 -25.90 6.52
N SER A 430 3.54 -26.98 5.88
CA SER A 430 2.79 -28.06 6.56
C SER A 430 3.68 -28.94 7.43
N ASP A 431 4.91 -29.19 6.99
CA ASP A 431 5.88 -30.09 7.64
C ASP A 431 7.10 -29.31 8.16
N PHE A 432 6.89 -28.03 8.50
CA PHE A 432 7.97 -27.16 8.95
C PHE A 432 8.55 -27.69 10.28
N PRO A 433 9.88 -27.77 10.44
CA PRO A 433 10.50 -28.39 11.61
C PRO A 433 10.39 -27.55 12.90
N ILE A 434 9.78 -26.37 12.78
CA ILE A 434 9.45 -25.44 13.87
C ILE A 434 7.97 -25.06 13.72
N LYS A 435 7.23 -24.97 14.81
CA LYS A 435 5.86 -24.46 14.79
C LYS A 435 5.86 -22.95 14.49
N ILE A 436 5.25 -22.58 13.37
CA ILE A 436 5.02 -21.19 13.01
C ILE A 436 3.70 -20.74 13.65
N PRO A 437 3.66 -19.59 14.35
CA PRO A 437 2.43 -19.01 14.86
C PRO A 437 1.39 -18.82 13.75
N SER A 438 0.14 -19.19 14.01
CA SER A 438 -0.96 -19.09 13.04
C SER A 438 -1.20 -17.65 12.58
N ASP A 439 -0.86 -16.66 13.39
CA ASP A 439 -1.06 -15.24 13.07
C ASP A 439 -0.13 -14.77 11.96
N ILE A 440 1.12 -15.24 11.96
CA ILE A 440 2.10 -14.96 10.90
C ILE A 440 1.62 -15.55 9.58
N ILE A 441 1.05 -16.76 9.62
CA ILE A 441 0.46 -17.40 8.45
C ILE A 441 -0.77 -16.62 8.00
N GLY A 442 -1.69 -16.28 8.91
CA GLY A 442 -2.95 -15.59 8.62
C GLY A 442 -2.82 -14.15 8.13
N GLN A 443 -1.63 -13.56 8.16
CA GLN A 443 -1.33 -12.26 7.54
C GLN A 443 -1.08 -12.37 6.04
N LEU A 444 -0.49 -13.48 5.58
CA LEU A 444 -0.05 -13.66 4.18
C LEU A 444 -0.70 -14.87 3.50
N VAL A 445 -1.49 -15.66 4.22
CA VAL A 445 -2.23 -16.83 3.69
C VAL A 445 -3.67 -16.76 4.19
N SER A 446 -4.62 -17.01 3.28
CA SER A 446 -6.04 -16.99 3.60
C SER A 446 -6.43 -18.13 4.56
N PRO A 447 -7.49 -17.97 5.37
CA PRO A 447 -7.90 -18.99 6.35
C PRO A 447 -8.23 -20.37 5.73
N ASP A 448 -8.63 -20.40 4.47
CA ASP A 448 -8.94 -21.61 3.69
C ASP A 448 -7.72 -22.20 2.95
N ASN A 449 -6.54 -21.58 3.10
CA ASN A 449 -5.29 -21.92 2.39
C ASN A 449 -5.41 -21.91 0.85
N SER A 450 -6.38 -21.19 0.28
CA SER A 450 -6.54 -21.09 -1.18
C SER A 450 -5.74 -19.96 -1.81
N THR A 451 -5.40 -18.95 -1.01
CA THR A 451 -4.82 -17.69 -1.48
C THR A 451 -3.60 -17.30 -0.63
N MET A 452 -2.52 -16.88 -1.29
CA MET A 452 -1.30 -16.38 -0.66
C MET A 452 -0.97 -14.98 -1.19
N LEU A 453 -0.57 -14.10 -0.29
CA LEU A 453 -0.14 -12.74 -0.55
C LEU A 453 1.39 -12.64 -0.46
N MET A 454 1.97 -11.97 -1.44
CA MET A 454 3.34 -11.47 -1.42
C MET A 454 3.30 -9.96 -1.66
N THR A 455 4.11 -9.22 -0.94
CA THR A 455 4.16 -7.76 -1.02
C THR A 455 5.51 -7.30 -1.53
N LEU A 456 5.50 -6.29 -2.38
CA LEU A 456 6.69 -5.67 -2.95
C LEU A 456 6.74 -4.22 -2.46
N THR A 457 7.81 -3.88 -1.76
CA THR A 457 8.05 -2.52 -1.28
C THR A 457 9.26 -1.97 -2.02
N PHE A 458 9.04 -0.95 -2.84
CA PHE A 458 10.09 -0.26 -3.57
C PHE A 458 10.76 0.75 -2.63
N ALA A 459 12.09 0.83 -2.66
CA ALA A 459 12.78 1.87 -1.88
C ALA A 459 12.39 3.26 -2.41
N PRO A 460 12.16 4.25 -1.52
CA PRO A 460 11.78 5.60 -1.95
C PRO A 460 12.89 6.18 -2.83
N VAL A 461 12.55 6.46 -4.09
CA VAL A 461 13.43 7.12 -5.06
C VAL A 461 13.29 8.64 -4.88
N GLU A 462 14.39 9.40 -4.96
CA GLU A 462 14.42 10.87 -4.79
C GLU A 462 13.45 11.64 -5.72
N ASP A 463 12.87 10.98 -6.73
CA ASP A 463 12.01 11.59 -7.74
C ASP A 463 10.51 11.27 -7.58
N ASN A 464 10.07 10.73 -6.42
CA ASN A 464 8.65 10.41 -6.13
C ASN A 464 7.91 9.64 -7.26
N SER A 465 8.65 8.92 -8.10
CA SER A 465 8.05 8.16 -9.20
C SER A 465 7.64 6.79 -8.69
N ASN A 466 6.33 6.56 -8.66
CA ASN A 466 5.76 5.22 -8.53
C ASN A 466 6.43 4.27 -9.53
N PRO A 467 6.64 2.97 -9.18
CA PRO A 467 7.32 2.03 -10.06
C PRO A 467 6.67 2.07 -11.44
N GLY A 468 7.44 2.54 -12.42
CA GLY A 468 6.91 2.78 -13.75
C GLY A 468 6.34 1.50 -14.37
N ARG A 469 5.46 1.65 -15.36
CA ARG A 469 4.84 0.54 -16.10
C ARG A 469 5.81 -0.54 -16.57
N SER A 470 7.07 -0.19 -16.85
CA SER A 470 8.13 -1.14 -17.18
C SER A 470 8.42 -2.13 -16.06
N THR A 471 8.54 -1.65 -14.82
CA THR A 471 8.83 -2.45 -13.63
C THR A 471 7.71 -3.45 -13.36
N LEU A 472 6.46 -3.00 -13.43
CA LEU A 472 5.29 -3.88 -13.28
C LEU A 472 5.21 -4.95 -14.37
N ASN A 473 5.54 -4.61 -15.63
CA ASN A 473 5.61 -5.59 -16.71
C ASN A 473 6.73 -6.62 -16.48
N THR A 474 7.87 -6.22 -15.90
CA THR A 474 8.93 -7.15 -15.50
C THR A 474 8.45 -8.09 -14.40
N VAL A 475 7.75 -7.58 -13.37
CA VAL A 475 7.14 -8.41 -12.31
C VAL A 475 6.11 -9.39 -12.88
N ARG A 476 5.23 -8.94 -13.79
CA ARG A 476 4.26 -9.80 -14.51
C ARG A 476 4.95 -10.86 -15.37
N GLY A 477 6.06 -10.53 -16.02
CA GLY A 477 6.88 -11.48 -16.77
C GLY A 477 7.47 -12.56 -15.86
N ILE A 478 8.11 -12.15 -14.75
CA ILE A 478 8.71 -13.08 -13.78
C ILE A 478 7.67 -14.00 -13.15
N THR A 479 6.51 -13.46 -12.76
CA THR A 479 5.42 -14.23 -12.17
C THR A 479 4.83 -15.20 -13.19
N GLY A 480 4.56 -14.74 -14.41
CA GLY A 480 4.09 -15.57 -15.53
C GLY A 480 5.03 -16.73 -15.88
N ASP A 481 6.34 -16.47 -15.95
CA ASP A 481 7.36 -17.50 -16.22
C ASP A 481 7.46 -18.50 -15.06
N SER A 482 7.30 -18.02 -13.82
CA SER A 482 7.40 -18.86 -12.61
C SER A 482 6.23 -19.82 -12.43
N ILE A 483 5.04 -19.47 -12.93
CA ILE A 483 3.85 -20.35 -12.89
C ILE A 483 3.71 -21.26 -14.12
N ALA A 484 4.54 -21.09 -15.15
CA ALA A 484 4.41 -21.83 -16.40
C ALA A 484 4.54 -23.36 -16.18
N GLY A 485 3.47 -24.10 -16.49
CA GLY A 485 3.41 -25.55 -16.30
C GLY A 485 3.02 -26.01 -14.90
N THR A 486 2.61 -25.10 -14.01
CA THR A 486 2.13 -25.38 -12.66
C THR A 486 0.59 -25.27 -12.56
N SER A 487 0.03 -25.75 -11.45
CA SER A 487 -1.39 -25.59 -11.11
C SER A 487 -1.74 -24.23 -10.48
N VAL A 488 -0.72 -23.43 -10.14
CA VAL A 488 -0.82 -22.14 -9.44
C VAL A 488 -1.20 -21.03 -10.42
N ARG A 489 -2.10 -20.14 -10.00
CA ARG A 489 -2.36 -18.88 -10.73
C ARG A 489 -1.79 -17.71 -9.95
N SER A 490 -1.24 -16.73 -10.66
CA SER A 490 -0.76 -15.48 -10.07
C SER A 490 -1.49 -14.28 -10.64
N TYR A 491 -1.67 -13.27 -9.82
CA TYR A 491 -2.19 -11.97 -10.20
C TYR A 491 -1.33 -10.87 -9.58
N VAL A 492 -0.84 -9.93 -10.40
CA VAL A 492 -0.18 -8.72 -9.91
C VAL A 492 -1.22 -7.62 -9.72
N THR A 493 -1.44 -7.22 -8.47
CA THR A 493 -2.42 -6.21 -8.02
C THR A 493 -1.75 -5.20 -7.08
N GLY A 494 -2.52 -4.44 -6.31
CA GLY A 494 -2.05 -3.29 -5.53
C GLY A 494 -2.30 -1.98 -6.28
N THR A 495 -2.07 -0.85 -5.59
CA THR A 495 -2.37 0.49 -6.11
C THR A 495 -1.61 0.78 -7.40
N ASP A 496 -0.32 0.44 -7.51
CA ASP A 496 0.48 0.70 -8.71
C ASP A 496 -0.04 -0.08 -9.92
N ALA A 497 -0.36 -1.37 -9.70
CA ALA A 497 -0.85 -2.25 -10.76
C ALA A 497 -2.24 -1.84 -11.24
N LEU A 498 -3.12 -1.43 -10.32
CA LEU A 498 -4.44 -0.88 -10.64
C LEU A 498 -4.29 0.41 -11.45
N ASN A 499 -3.43 1.33 -11.02
CA ASN A 499 -3.22 2.61 -11.68
C ASN A 499 -2.65 2.41 -13.10
N ALA A 500 -1.63 1.55 -13.24
CA ALA A 500 -1.00 1.24 -14.53
C ALA A 500 -1.95 0.54 -15.51
N ASP A 501 -2.80 -0.37 -15.01
CA ASP A 501 -3.83 -1.03 -15.83
C ASP A 501 -4.95 -0.08 -16.24
N MET A 502 -5.32 0.85 -15.35
CA MET A 502 -6.33 1.85 -15.63
C MET A 502 -5.85 2.87 -16.68
N GLU A 503 -4.60 3.30 -16.57
CA GLU A 503 -3.92 4.13 -17.56
C GLU A 503 -3.86 3.39 -18.91
N THR A 504 -3.39 2.13 -18.92
CA THR A 504 -3.26 1.34 -20.14
C THR A 504 -4.60 1.08 -20.81
N SER A 505 -5.62 0.68 -20.04
CA SER A 505 -6.97 0.46 -20.57
C SER A 505 -7.59 1.74 -21.12
N THR A 506 -7.32 2.90 -20.52
CA THR A 506 -7.77 4.19 -21.07
C THR A 506 -7.09 4.50 -22.40
N PHE A 507 -5.78 4.26 -22.54
CA PHE A 507 -5.10 4.49 -23.82
C PHE A 507 -5.56 3.52 -24.90
N GLU A 508 -5.86 2.27 -24.56
CA GLU A 508 -6.50 1.32 -25.47
C GLU A 508 -7.90 1.80 -25.88
N ASP A 509 -8.70 2.27 -24.93
CA ASP A 509 -10.01 2.85 -25.18
C ASP A 509 -9.88 4.07 -26.12
N LEU A 510 -8.93 4.97 -25.89
CA LEU A 510 -8.70 6.14 -26.73
C LEU A 510 -8.30 5.72 -28.17
N ALA A 511 -7.42 4.73 -28.31
CA ALA A 511 -6.97 4.20 -29.59
C ALA A 511 -8.13 3.56 -30.41
N ILE A 512 -9.16 3.06 -29.75
CA ILE A 512 -10.36 2.50 -30.38
C ILE A 512 -11.42 3.59 -30.64
N ILE A 513 -11.74 4.39 -29.62
CA ILE A 513 -12.80 5.40 -29.64
C ILE A 513 -12.49 6.50 -30.66
N GLU A 514 -11.25 6.98 -30.73
CA GLU A 514 -10.87 8.10 -31.60
C GLU A 514 -11.12 7.82 -33.10
N PRO A 515 -10.52 6.80 -33.73
CA PRO A 515 -10.73 6.55 -35.15
C PRO A 515 -12.19 6.23 -35.47
N ILE A 516 -12.88 5.49 -34.60
CA ILE A 516 -14.29 5.14 -34.80
C ILE A 516 -15.17 6.38 -34.74
N THR A 517 -14.96 7.26 -33.76
CA THR A 517 -15.67 8.54 -33.64
C THR A 517 -15.48 9.39 -34.88
N ILE A 518 -14.22 9.55 -35.34
CA ILE A 518 -13.90 10.32 -36.55
C ILE A 518 -14.60 9.73 -37.77
N ILE A 519 -14.51 8.42 -38.00
CA ILE A 519 -15.14 7.74 -39.14
C ILE A 519 -16.67 7.91 -39.09
N LEU A 520 -17.26 7.71 -37.92
CA LEU A 520 -18.69 7.80 -37.75
C LEU A 520 -19.20 9.24 -37.97
N VAL A 521 -18.51 10.26 -37.45
CA VAL A 521 -18.81 11.66 -37.71
C VAL A 521 -18.66 11.98 -39.21
N LEU A 522 -17.58 11.52 -39.86
CA LEU A 522 -17.37 11.67 -41.30
C LEU A 522 -18.51 11.07 -42.11
N VAL A 523 -18.93 9.84 -41.80
CA VAL A 523 -20.03 9.15 -42.48
C VAL A 523 -21.34 9.91 -42.30
N LEU A 524 -21.68 10.30 -41.07
CA LEU A 524 -22.94 10.99 -40.78
C LEU A 524 -23.01 12.38 -41.43
N ILE A 525 -21.94 13.18 -41.37
CA ILE A 525 -21.88 14.47 -42.07
C ILE A 525 -21.93 14.26 -43.59
N GLY A 526 -21.24 13.23 -44.09
CA GLY A 526 -21.22 12.87 -45.51
C GLY A 526 -22.60 12.50 -46.04
N LEU A 527 -23.36 11.71 -45.27
CA LEU A 527 -24.75 11.38 -45.57
C LEU A 527 -25.66 12.62 -45.55
N PHE A 528 -25.45 13.52 -44.58
CA PHE A 528 -26.25 14.74 -44.45
C PHE A 528 -26.03 15.72 -45.61
N PHE A 529 -24.77 16.09 -45.90
CA PHE A 529 -24.48 17.02 -46.99
C PHE A 529 -24.50 16.37 -48.37
N ARG A 530 -24.41 15.04 -48.44
CA ARG A 530 -24.18 14.24 -49.66
C ARG A 530 -22.88 14.64 -50.36
N SER A 531 -21.86 14.96 -49.57
CA SER A 531 -20.59 15.49 -50.05
C SER A 531 -19.43 14.97 -49.21
N PHE A 532 -18.39 14.49 -49.88
CA PHE A 532 -17.17 14.00 -49.25
C PHE A 532 -16.29 15.15 -48.73
N VAL A 533 -16.24 16.27 -49.44
CA VAL A 533 -15.44 17.42 -49.00
C VAL A 533 -16.12 18.09 -47.81
N ALA A 534 -17.45 18.26 -47.83
CA ALA A 534 -18.18 18.83 -46.71
C ALA A 534 -18.14 17.95 -45.45
N SER A 535 -17.94 16.63 -45.59
CA SER A 535 -17.76 15.74 -44.45
C SER A 535 -16.39 15.85 -43.80
N SER A 536 -15.32 15.98 -44.58
CA SER A 536 -13.96 15.95 -44.03
C SER A 536 -13.51 17.26 -43.40
N ILE A 537 -14.07 18.39 -43.85
CA ILE A 537 -13.62 19.71 -43.39
C ILE A 537 -13.95 19.98 -41.90
N PRO A 538 -15.16 19.70 -41.38
CA PRO A 538 -15.45 19.91 -39.96
C PRO A 538 -14.56 19.08 -39.01
N PRO A 539 -14.45 17.74 -39.16
CA PRO A 539 -13.58 16.93 -38.30
C PRO A 539 -12.11 17.34 -38.41
N MET A 540 -11.63 17.72 -39.59
CA MET A 540 -10.26 18.19 -39.76
C MET A 540 -10.01 19.53 -39.05
N ALA A 541 -10.96 20.48 -39.13
CA ALA A 541 -10.86 21.74 -38.42
C ALA A 541 -10.85 21.52 -36.90
N ILE A 542 -11.76 20.66 -36.41
CA ILE A 542 -11.81 20.33 -34.98
C ILE A 542 -10.60 19.49 -34.54
N GLY A 543 -10.04 18.65 -35.39
CA GLY A 543 -8.77 17.95 -35.13
C GLY A 543 -7.60 18.93 -34.89
N ILE A 544 -7.57 20.06 -35.61
CA ILE A 544 -6.60 21.14 -35.36
C ILE A 544 -6.85 21.77 -33.97
N ALA A 545 -8.12 22.02 -33.63
CA ALA A 545 -8.48 22.52 -32.30
C ALA A 545 -8.06 21.55 -31.20
N LEU A 546 -8.29 20.25 -31.40
CA LEU A 546 -7.91 19.18 -30.47
C LEU A 546 -6.41 19.12 -30.26
N ALA A 547 -5.60 19.12 -31.32
CA ALA A 547 -4.14 19.13 -31.20
C ALA A 547 -3.62 20.33 -30.40
N ILE A 548 -4.15 21.53 -30.66
CA ILE A 548 -3.80 22.75 -29.90
C ILE A 548 -4.23 22.60 -28.43
N SER A 549 -5.37 21.99 -28.19
CA SER A 549 -5.91 21.87 -26.85
C SER A 549 -5.22 20.76 -26.04
N TYR A 550 -4.77 19.67 -26.65
CA TYR A 550 -3.86 18.70 -26.02
C TYR A 550 -2.50 19.31 -25.68
N ALA A 551 -1.96 20.18 -26.53
CA ALA A 551 -0.77 20.94 -26.16
C ALA A 551 -1.03 21.83 -24.92
N ALA A 552 -2.23 22.43 -24.80
CA ALA A 552 -2.61 23.17 -23.59
C ALA A 552 -2.73 22.26 -22.36
N VAL A 553 -3.31 21.07 -22.51
CA VAL A 553 -3.36 20.03 -21.46
C VAL A 553 -1.94 19.69 -20.99
N PHE A 554 -0.99 19.51 -21.90
CA PHE A 554 0.42 19.27 -21.55
C PHE A 554 0.99 20.37 -20.64
N PHE A 555 0.80 21.65 -21.00
CA PHE A 555 1.31 22.76 -20.18
C PHE A 555 0.59 22.89 -18.84
N ILE A 556 -0.70 22.58 -18.76
CA ILE A 556 -1.45 22.61 -17.50
C ILE A 556 -0.97 21.46 -16.60
N GLY A 557 -0.86 20.25 -17.16
CA GLY A 557 -0.41 19.04 -16.44
C GLY A 557 1.01 19.17 -15.90
N ALA A 558 1.91 19.77 -16.70
CA ALA A 558 3.31 19.90 -16.31
C ALA A 558 3.60 21.01 -15.29
N TYR A 559 2.77 22.06 -15.21
CA TYR A 559 3.14 23.28 -14.46
C TYR A 559 2.07 23.82 -13.52
N VAL A 560 0.81 23.39 -13.64
CA VAL A 560 -0.31 24.00 -12.92
C VAL A 560 -0.96 23.01 -11.97
N MET A 561 -1.36 21.85 -12.46
CA MET A 561 -2.08 20.84 -11.68
C MET A 561 -2.01 19.48 -12.35
N SER A 562 -2.15 18.41 -11.57
CA SER A 562 -2.30 17.06 -12.09
C SER A 562 -3.60 16.92 -12.90
N ILE A 563 -3.55 16.18 -14.00
CA ILE A 563 -4.70 15.98 -14.90
C ILE A 563 -5.04 14.49 -14.92
N HIS A 564 -6.33 14.18 -14.83
CA HIS A 564 -6.80 12.80 -14.86
C HIS A 564 -6.95 12.26 -16.30
N TYR A 565 -6.68 10.97 -16.52
CA TYR A 565 -6.69 10.34 -17.86
C TYR A 565 -8.03 10.38 -18.59
N SER A 566 -9.14 10.35 -17.86
CA SER A 566 -10.48 10.42 -18.45
C SER A 566 -10.77 11.75 -19.17
N VAL A 567 -10.00 12.82 -18.86
CA VAL A 567 -10.13 14.14 -19.47
C VAL A 567 -9.92 14.06 -20.99
N LEU A 568 -8.94 13.30 -21.46
CA LEU A 568 -8.60 13.24 -22.90
C LEU A 568 -9.77 12.67 -23.72
N THR A 569 -10.37 11.58 -23.25
CA THR A 569 -11.50 10.93 -23.93
C THR A 569 -12.75 11.80 -23.92
N LEU A 570 -13.06 12.46 -22.80
CA LEU A 570 -14.19 13.40 -22.70
C LEU A 570 -13.99 14.65 -23.54
N MET A 571 -12.77 15.17 -23.59
CA MET A 571 -12.41 16.31 -24.41
C MET A 571 -12.52 16.01 -25.89
N LEU A 572 -12.01 14.86 -26.35
CA LEU A 572 -12.14 14.39 -27.73
C LEU A 572 -13.61 14.36 -28.17
N THR A 573 -14.44 13.66 -27.41
CA THR A 573 -15.86 13.44 -27.76
C THR A 573 -16.68 14.72 -27.65
N ALA A 574 -16.49 15.52 -26.62
CA ALA A 574 -17.17 16.81 -26.45
C ALA A 574 -16.79 17.80 -27.57
N MET A 575 -15.51 17.90 -27.93
CA MET A 575 -15.06 18.78 -29.01
C MET A 575 -15.50 18.26 -30.38
N MET A 576 -15.45 16.95 -30.63
CA MET A 576 -15.93 16.36 -31.89
C MET A 576 -17.45 16.53 -32.05
N GLY A 577 -18.23 16.34 -30.98
CA GLY A 577 -19.67 16.56 -30.99
C GLY A 577 -20.02 18.04 -31.20
N ALA A 578 -19.70 18.88 -30.21
CA ALA A 578 -20.07 20.30 -30.21
C ALA A 578 -19.38 21.10 -31.32
N GLY A 579 -18.08 20.88 -31.51
CA GLY A 579 -17.27 21.60 -32.49
C GLY A 579 -17.68 21.30 -33.93
N CYS A 580 -17.98 20.03 -34.25
CA CYS A 580 -18.48 19.70 -35.59
C CYS A 580 -19.86 20.30 -35.82
N ASP A 581 -20.72 20.37 -34.80
CA ASP A 581 -22.03 21.01 -34.90
C ASP A 581 -21.95 22.51 -35.24
N TYR A 582 -21.03 23.24 -34.60
CA TYR A 582 -20.76 24.65 -34.96
C TYR A 582 -20.37 24.77 -36.44
N CYS A 583 -19.53 23.85 -36.90
CA CYS A 583 -19.09 23.83 -38.29
C CYS A 583 -20.24 23.52 -39.27
N ILE A 584 -21.06 22.51 -38.96
CA ILE A 584 -22.22 22.11 -39.75
C ILE A 584 -23.19 23.27 -39.88
N PHE A 585 -23.41 24.04 -38.81
CA PHE A 585 -24.33 25.16 -38.83
C PHE A 585 -23.87 26.31 -39.74
N ILE A 586 -22.57 26.64 -39.73
CA ILE A 586 -22.00 27.61 -40.70
C ILE A 586 -22.12 27.07 -42.12
N LEU A 587 -21.80 25.79 -42.34
CA LEU A 587 -21.88 25.17 -43.66
C LEU A 587 -23.30 25.14 -44.21
N SER A 588 -24.28 24.79 -43.37
CA SER A 588 -25.69 24.78 -43.75
C SER A 588 -26.17 26.18 -44.07
N ARG A 589 -25.75 27.20 -43.31
CA ARG A 589 -26.13 28.59 -43.60
C ARG A 589 -25.47 29.11 -44.87
N TYR A 590 -24.19 28.83 -45.09
CA TYR A 590 -23.53 29.14 -46.36
C TYR A 590 -24.27 28.51 -47.54
N ARG A 591 -24.65 27.22 -47.42
CA ARG A 591 -25.44 26.51 -48.44
C ARG A 591 -26.80 27.17 -48.69
N GLU A 592 -27.51 27.57 -47.63
CA GLU A 592 -28.79 28.27 -47.72
C GLU A 592 -28.65 29.60 -48.47
N GLU A 593 -27.66 30.42 -48.11
CA GLU A 593 -27.46 31.75 -48.71
C GLU A 593 -27.01 31.67 -50.19
N ARG A 594 -26.19 30.67 -50.53
CA ARG A 594 -25.84 30.41 -51.92
C ARG A 594 -27.05 29.94 -52.74
N LYS A 595 -27.94 29.11 -52.17
CA LYS A 595 -29.20 28.71 -52.82
C LYS A 595 -30.15 29.89 -53.08
N ARG A 596 -30.07 30.95 -52.26
CA ARG A 596 -30.80 32.21 -52.46
C ARG A 596 -30.19 33.12 -53.54
N GLY A 597 -29.11 32.69 -54.18
CA GLY A 597 -28.48 33.41 -55.30
C GLY A 597 -27.39 34.41 -54.91
N ARG A 598 -27.02 34.51 -53.63
CA ARG A 598 -25.92 35.39 -53.18
C ARG A 598 -24.58 34.87 -53.67
N ASN A 599 -23.63 35.76 -54.00
CA ASN A 599 -22.27 35.36 -54.40
C ASN A 599 -21.51 34.69 -53.23
N LYS A 600 -20.32 34.12 -53.49
CA LYS A 600 -19.53 33.41 -52.47
C LYS A 600 -19.16 34.31 -51.27
N ASN A 601 -18.66 35.52 -51.53
CA ASN A 601 -18.21 36.43 -50.48
C ASN A 601 -19.37 36.89 -49.60
N ASP A 602 -20.48 37.27 -50.22
CA ASP A 602 -21.68 37.73 -49.54
C ASP A 602 -22.35 36.58 -48.77
N ALA A 603 -22.31 35.36 -49.32
CA ALA A 603 -22.83 34.18 -48.63
C ALA A 603 -22.01 33.82 -47.39
N VAL A 604 -20.67 33.84 -47.46
CA VAL A 604 -19.82 33.64 -46.26
C VAL A 604 -20.05 34.77 -45.27
N HIS A 605 -20.10 36.03 -45.75
CA HIS A 605 -20.30 37.18 -44.89
C HIS A 605 -21.61 37.08 -44.11
N GLN A 606 -22.70 36.73 -44.80
CA GLN A 606 -24.02 36.56 -44.20
C GLN A 606 -24.09 35.32 -43.30
N ALA A 607 -23.42 34.23 -43.66
CA ALA A 607 -23.32 33.06 -42.81
C ALA A 607 -22.63 33.40 -41.49
N VAL A 608 -21.44 34.02 -41.51
CA VAL A 608 -20.71 34.40 -40.29
C VAL A 608 -21.47 35.44 -39.46
N THR A 609 -22.12 36.42 -40.11
CA THR A 609 -22.84 37.48 -39.40
C THR A 609 -24.02 36.93 -38.59
N TRP A 610 -24.82 36.03 -39.18
CA TRP A 610 -26.04 35.53 -38.55
C TRP A 610 -25.84 34.21 -37.80
N ALA A 611 -25.15 33.25 -38.41
CA ALA A 611 -24.86 31.98 -37.75
C ALA A 611 -23.83 32.15 -36.65
N GLY A 612 -22.84 33.06 -36.82
CA GLY A 612 -21.80 33.29 -35.83
C GLY A 612 -22.33 33.82 -34.49
N GLU A 613 -23.36 34.67 -34.49
CA GLU A 613 -23.99 35.13 -33.24
C GLU A 613 -24.67 33.97 -32.49
N SER A 614 -25.35 33.09 -33.22
CA SER A 614 -26.01 31.93 -32.65
C SER A 614 -25.01 30.92 -32.10
N ILE A 615 -23.95 30.63 -32.87
CA ILE A 615 -22.87 29.68 -32.49
C ILE A 615 -22.07 30.22 -31.32
N ALA A 616 -21.74 31.52 -31.29
CA ALA A 616 -21.02 32.10 -30.16
C ALA A 616 -21.82 32.06 -28.86
N THR A 617 -23.15 32.22 -28.96
CA THR A 617 -24.02 32.06 -27.78
C THR A 617 -24.03 30.62 -27.30
N SER A 618 -24.19 29.67 -28.22
CA SER A 618 -24.24 28.25 -27.90
C SER A 618 -22.91 27.75 -27.35
N GLY A 619 -21.79 28.13 -27.98
CA GLY A 619 -20.45 27.88 -27.45
C GLY A 619 -20.22 28.50 -26.07
N ALA A 620 -20.71 29.72 -25.81
CA ALA A 620 -20.60 30.33 -24.47
C ALA A 620 -21.37 29.53 -23.41
N THR A 621 -22.51 28.93 -23.75
CA THR A 621 -23.26 28.11 -22.80
C THR A 621 -22.59 26.77 -22.52
N VAL A 622 -21.92 26.17 -23.51
CA VAL A 622 -21.10 24.97 -23.32
C VAL A 622 -19.87 25.28 -22.45
N ILE A 623 -19.19 26.40 -22.71
CA ILE A 623 -18.06 26.90 -21.91
C ILE A 623 -18.48 27.11 -20.44
N ILE A 624 -19.68 27.63 -20.19
CA ILE A 624 -20.22 27.77 -18.82
C ILE A 624 -20.57 26.40 -18.24
N GLY A 625 -21.21 25.52 -19.00
CA GLY A 625 -21.60 24.18 -18.54
C GLY A 625 -20.42 23.36 -18.06
N PHE A 626 -19.34 23.28 -18.85
CA PHE A 626 -18.10 22.63 -18.42
C PHE A 626 -17.30 23.49 -17.43
N GLY A 627 -17.26 24.81 -17.62
CA GLY A 627 -16.46 25.71 -16.79
C GLY A 627 -16.86 25.73 -15.32
N VAL A 628 -18.12 25.49 -14.98
CA VAL A 628 -18.54 25.40 -13.56
C VAL A 628 -17.89 24.23 -12.83
N LEU A 629 -17.50 23.15 -13.53
CA LEU A 629 -16.74 22.06 -12.91
C LEU A 629 -15.39 22.53 -12.34
N SER A 630 -14.82 23.63 -12.85
CA SER A 630 -13.56 24.18 -12.34
C SER A 630 -13.65 24.71 -10.91
N ILE A 631 -14.87 24.89 -10.39
CA ILE A 631 -15.13 25.35 -9.03
C ILE A 631 -15.10 24.17 -8.04
N GLY A 632 -15.15 22.93 -8.55
CA GLY A 632 -15.13 21.74 -7.72
C GLY A 632 -13.84 21.63 -6.93
N GLN A 633 -13.99 21.18 -5.70
CA GLN A 633 -12.88 20.93 -4.79
C GLN A 633 -12.13 19.65 -5.17
N PHE A 634 -12.83 18.67 -5.75
CA PHE A 634 -12.21 17.45 -6.25
C PHE A 634 -11.41 17.69 -7.54
N SER A 635 -10.12 17.31 -7.54
CA SER A 635 -9.18 17.59 -8.64
C SER A 635 -9.62 17.04 -10.00
N LEU A 636 -10.28 15.87 -10.03
CA LEU A 636 -10.89 15.31 -11.25
C LEU A 636 -11.88 16.29 -11.89
N MET A 637 -12.78 16.86 -11.10
CA MET A 637 -13.80 17.79 -11.60
C MET A 637 -13.14 19.09 -12.06
N GLN A 638 -12.20 19.60 -11.28
CA GLN A 638 -11.50 20.82 -11.60
C GLN A 638 -10.71 20.72 -12.91
N SER A 639 -9.93 19.63 -13.07
CA SER A 639 -9.13 19.37 -14.27
C SER A 639 -10.01 19.23 -15.51
N MET A 640 -11.14 18.51 -15.43
CA MET A 640 -12.12 18.41 -16.50
C MET A 640 -12.72 19.77 -16.87
N GLY A 641 -13.11 20.57 -15.88
CA GLY A 641 -13.74 21.86 -16.10
C GLY A 641 -12.84 22.84 -16.83
N ILE A 642 -11.58 22.94 -16.41
CA ILE A 642 -10.60 23.86 -17.00
C ILE A 642 -10.24 23.41 -18.42
N THR A 643 -9.80 22.15 -18.57
CA THR A 643 -9.26 21.64 -19.84
C THR A 643 -10.32 21.56 -20.93
N ILE A 644 -11.51 21.02 -20.63
CA ILE A 644 -12.58 20.89 -21.62
C ILE A 644 -13.13 22.27 -22.01
N SER A 645 -13.28 23.19 -21.06
CA SER A 645 -13.74 24.56 -21.35
C SER A 645 -12.78 25.32 -22.27
N ILE A 646 -11.46 25.16 -22.06
CA ILE A 646 -10.43 25.67 -22.98
C ILE A 646 -10.57 25.00 -24.34
N GLY A 647 -10.71 23.68 -24.39
CA GLY A 647 -10.90 22.93 -25.63
C GLY A 647 -12.10 23.42 -26.45
N ILE A 648 -13.26 23.58 -25.81
CA ILE A 648 -14.47 24.12 -26.46
C ILE A 648 -14.25 25.58 -26.91
N THR A 649 -13.53 26.38 -26.14
CA THR A 649 -13.18 27.76 -26.53
C THR A 649 -12.34 27.77 -27.81
N VAL A 650 -11.32 26.91 -27.90
CA VAL A 650 -10.50 26.77 -29.12
C VAL A 650 -11.34 26.25 -30.29
N ALA A 651 -12.19 25.24 -30.07
CA ALA A 651 -13.11 24.72 -31.08
C ALA A 651 -14.07 25.79 -31.63
N LEU A 652 -14.61 26.64 -30.74
CA LEU A 652 -15.47 27.76 -31.11
C LEU A 652 -14.71 28.80 -31.96
N LEU A 653 -13.49 29.15 -31.57
CA LEU A 653 -12.64 30.06 -32.35
C LEU A 653 -12.32 29.50 -33.73
N VAL A 654 -11.98 28.22 -33.81
CA VAL A 654 -11.74 27.51 -35.08
C VAL A 654 -12.99 27.52 -35.97
N ALA A 655 -14.16 27.19 -35.41
CA ALA A 655 -15.41 27.19 -36.15
C ALA A 655 -15.76 28.59 -36.68
N LEU A 656 -15.55 29.66 -35.89
CA LEU A 656 -15.87 31.03 -36.29
C LEU A 656 -14.83 31.67 -37.22
N THR A 657 -13.60 31.15 -37.30
CA THR A 657 -12.50 31.79 -38.05
C THR A 657 -11.92 30.91 -39.15
N LEU A 658 -11.41 29.73 -38.81
CA LEU A 658 -10.73 28.82 -39.72
C LEU A 658 -11.71 28.26 -40.75
N LEU A 659 -12.86 27.75 -40.30
CA LEU A 659 -13.83 27.13 -41.22
C LEU A 659 -14.36 28.13 -42.28
N PRO A 660 -14.84 29.34 -41.93
CA PRO A 660 -15.20 30.35 -42.92
C PRO A 660 -14.05 30.73 -43.87
N SER A 661 -12.81 30.72 -43.39
CA SER A 661 -11.64 30.99 -44.22
C SER A 661 -11.37 29.86 -45.22
N VAL A 662 -11.54 28.62 -44.80
CA VAL A 662 -11.46 27.43 -45.67
C VAL A 662 -12.60 27.42 -46.70
N LEU A 663 -13.81 27.85 -46.30
CA LEU A 663 -14.93 28.10 -47.23
C LEU A 663 -14.59 29.17 -48.27
N MET A 664 -13.91 30.24 -47.85
CA MET A 664 -13.40 31.27 -48.77
C MET A 664 -12.29 30.76 -49.69
N LEU A 665 -11.58 29.69 -49.33
CA LEU A 665 -10.60 29.05 -50.21
C LEU A 665 -11.28 28.10 -51.21
N LEU A 666 -12.07 27.15 -50.72
CA LEU A 666 -12.66 26.05 -51.52
C LEU A 666 -13.90 26.49 -52.32
N GLY A 667 -14.66 27.47 -51.82
CA GLY A 667 -15.92 27.90 -52.41
C GLY A 667 -16.93 26.75 -52.56
N ASP A 668 -17.66 26.74 -53.68
CA ASP A 668 -18.70 25.74 -53.93
C ASP A 668 -18.17 24.30 -54.13
N ARG A 669 -16.85 24.12 -54.31
CA ARG A 669 -16.23 22.78 -54.41
C ARG A 669 -16.40 21.98 -53.13
N ILE A 670 -16.65 22.64 -52.00
CA ILE A 670 -16.88 21.96 -50.71
C ILE A 670 -18.09 21.03 -50.76
N PHE A 671 -19.06 21.23 -51.66
CA PHE A 671 -20.24 20.36 -51.77
C PHE A 671 -20.08 19.24 -52.80
N TRP A 672 -18.92 19.10 -53.43
CA TRP A 672 -18.67 18.03 -54.39
C TRP A 672 -18.78 16.64 -53.71
N PRO A 673 -19.36 15.61 -54.36
CA PRO A 673 -19.89 15.55 -55.73
C PRO A 673 -21.33 16.04 -55.93
N ALA A 674 -22.04 16.42 -54.87
CA ALA A 674 -23.35 17.03 -55.02
C ALA A 674 -23.23 18.36 -55.77
N LYS A 675 -24.01 18.52 -56.85
CA LYS A 675 -24.10 19.81 -57.53
C LYS A 675 -24.90 20.78 -56.66
N MET A 676 -24.46 22.04 -56.62
CA MET A 676 -25.23 23.14 -56.03
C MET A 676 -26.49 23.33 -56.88
N ASP A 677 -27.62 22.75 -56.47
CA ASP A 677 -28.86 22.88 -57.24
C ASP A 677 -29.26 24.36 -57.39
N ARG A 678 -29.64 24.73 -58.62
CA ARG A 678 -30.25 26.03 -58.97
C ARG A 678 -31.44 26.32 -58.05
N PRO A 679 -31.83 27.60 -57.82
CA PRO A 679 -32.90 27.98 -56.89
C PRO A 679 -34.11 27.08 -57.06
N GLU A 680 -34.40 26.31 -56.01
CA GLU A 680 -35.43 25.27 -56.02
C GLU A 680 -36.81 25.97 -56.13
N LYS A 681 -37.63 25.58 -57.12
CA LYS A 681 -39.04 26.01 -57.16
C LYS A 681 -39.67 25.64 -55.82
N VAL A 682 -40.42 26.59 -55.23
CA VAL A 682 -41.13 26.43 -53.94
C VAL A 682 -41.73 25.02 -53.84
N ARG A 683 -41.22 24.20 -52.92
CA ARG A 683 -41.70 22.83 -52.70
C ARG A 683 -43.17 22.90 -52.28
N THR A 684 -44.05 22.29 -53.07
CA THR A 684 -45.51 22.33 -52.87
C THR A 684 -46.03 21.22 -51.94
N LYS A 685 -45.19 20.24 -51.56
CA LYS A 685 -45.59 19.13 -50.67
C LYS A 685 -45.06 19.35 -49.24
N PRO A 686 -45.89 19.13 -48.20
CA PRO A 686 -45.47 19.32 -46.81
C PRO A 686 -44.41 18.28 -46.42
N THR A 687 -43.28 18.77 -45.93
CA THR A 687 -42.13 18.00 -45.44
C THR A 687 -42.50 17.25 -44.14
N TYR A 688 -41.75 16.21 -43.75
CA TYR A 688 -41.92 15.51 -42.46
C TYR A 688 -41.98 16.51 -41.29
N PHE A 689 -41.05 17.46 -41.26
CA PHE A 689 -40.96 18.51 -40.25
C PHE A 689 -42.16 19.46 -40.22
N THR A 690 -42.77 19.75 -41.38
CA THR A 690 -44.01 20.55 -41.44
C THR A 690 -45.17 19.78 -40.81
N ARG A 691 -45.22 18.45 -40.96
CA ARG A 691 -46.27 17.60 -40.36
C ARG A 691 -46.09 17.47 -38.85
N THR A 692 -44.87 17.23 -38.38
CA THR A 692 -44.58 17.15 -36.94
C THR A 692 -44.88 18.48 -36.26
N ALA A 693 -44.44 19.62 -36.80
CA ALA A 693 -44.75 20.93 -36.22
C ALA A 693 -46.25 21.20 -36.12
N LYS A 694 -47.02 20.90 -37.18
CA LYS A 694 -48.49 21.04 -37.15
C LYS A 694 -49.16 20.09 -36.15
N PHE A 695 -48.66 18.86 -36.05
CA PHE A 695 -49.14 17.88 -35.08
C PHE A 695 -48.90 18.36 -33.64
N SER A 696 -47.71 18.87 -33.36
CA SER A 696 -47.31 19.40 -32.06
C SER A 696 -48.14 20.59 -31.63
N ILE A 697 -48.41 21.52 -32.56
CA ILE A 697 -49.29 22.67 -32.30
C ILE A 697 -50.74 22.22 -32.03
N LYS A 698 -51.25 21.28 -32.83
CA LYS A 698 -52.64 20.80 -32.70
C LYS A 698 -52.88 20.05 -31.38
N HIS A 699 -51.92 19.25 -30.92
CA HIS A 699 -52.05 18.41 -29.73
C HIS A 699 -51.20 18.90 -28.55
N ALA A 700 -50.87 20.20 -28.50
CA ALA A 700 -49.91 20.75 -27.56
C ALA A 700 -50.19 20.40 -26.09
N LYS A 701 -51.47 20.43 -25.66
CA LYS A 701 -51.87 20.07 -24.30
C LYS A 701 -51.63 18.59 -23.98
N VAL A 702 -51.92 17.70 -24.92
CA VAL A 702 -51.75 16.25 -24.73
C VAL A 702 -50.27 15.91 -24.61
N ILE A 703 -49.44 16.50 -25.46
CA ILE A 703 -47.98 16.31 -25.43
C ILE A 703 -47.41 16.77 -24.08
N LEU A 704 -47.84 17.95 -23.58
CA LEU A 704 -47.37 18.46 -22.29
C LEU A 704 -47.84 17.58 -21.11
N ILE A 705 -49.09 17.11 -21.12
CA ILE A 705 -49.60 16.20 -20.08
C ILE A 705 -48.82 14.89 -20.10
N ALA A 706 -48.58 14.31 -21.27
CA ALA A 706 -47.78 13.09 -21.41
C ALA A 706 -46.35 13.30 -20.91
N ALA A 707 -45.71 14.43 -21.25
CA ALA A 707 -44.39 14.75 -20.76
C ALA A 707 -44.36 14.84 -19.22
N VAL A 708 -45.30 15.57 -18.61
CA VAL A 708 -45.38 15.66 -17.14
C VAL A 708 -45.63 14.31 -16.49
N LEU A 709 -46.52 13.47 -17.06
CA LEU A 709 -46.80 12.13 -16.54
C LEU A 709 -45.59 11.19 -16.58
N ILE A 710 -44.73 11.32 -17.59
CA ILE A 710 -43.47 10.57 -17.66
C ILE A 710 -42.45 11.17 -16.69
N SER A 711 -42.36 12.50 -16.61
CA SER A 711 -41.39 13.20 -15.78
C SER A 711 -41.57 13.01 -14.29
N ILE A 712 -42.80 12.87 -13.77
CA ILE A 712 -43.03 12.67 -12.33
C ILE A 712 -42.30 11.41 -11.80
N PRO A 713 -42.57 10.19 -12.32
CA PRO A 713 -41.89 8.99 -11.83
C PRO A 713 -40.39 8.99 -12.15
N THR A 714 -39.96 9.48 -13.30
CA THR A 714 -38.53 9.53 -13.64
C THR A 714 -37.77 10.53 -12.79
N THR A 715 -38.38 11.65 -12.41
CA THR A 715 -37.75 12.63 -11.50
C THR A 715 -37.67 12.06 -10.09
N TYR A 716 -38.70 11.33 -9.64
CA TYR A 716 -38.63 10.62 -8.37
C TYR A 716 -37.46 9.63 -8.35
N LEU A 717 -37.36 8.77 -9.37
CA LEU A 717 -36.24 7.84 -9.52
C LEU A 717 -34.90 8.58 -9.56
N ALA A 718 -34.81 9.69 -10.29
CA ALA A 718 -33.58 10.47 -10.41
C ALA A 718 -33.14 11.14 -9.10
N LEU A 719 -34.08 11.45 -8.20
CA LEU A 719 -33.79 12.03 -6.89
C LEU A 719 -33.55 10.97 -5.80
N SER A 720 -33.94 9.71 -6.05
CA SER A 720 -33.80 8.60 -5.11
C SER A 720 -32.72 7.60 -5.51
N VAL A 721 -31.78 7.98 -6.37
CA VAL A 721 -30.68 7.10 -6.80
C VAL A 721 -29.64 7.01 -5.71
N ASP A 722 -29.36 5.79 -5.28
CA ASP A 722 -28.15 5.48 -4.54
C ASP A 722 -27.00 5.38 -5.54
N THR A 723 -26.06 6.32 -5.47
CA THR A 723 -24.89 6.32 -6.34
C THR A 723 -23.73 5.63 -5.67
N SER A 724 -22.95 4.85 -6.42
CA SER A 724 -21.73 4.21 -5.93
C SER A 724 -20.50 5.10 -6.12
N TYR A 725 -19.53 4.91 -5.22
CA TYR A 725 -18.20 5.51 -5.24
C TYR A 725 -17.11 4.49 -5.59
N ASP A 726 -17.48 3.25 -5.92
CA ASP A 726 -16.54 2.19 -6.27
C ASP A 726 -16.03 2.36 -7.71
N PHE A 727 -14.89 3.05 -7.87
CA PHE A 727 -14.22 3.21 -9.15
C PHE A 727 -13.61 1.90 -9.66
N ILE A 728 -13.09 1.07 -8.75
CA ILE A 728 -12.38 -0.17 -9.10
C ILE A 728 -13.36 -1.19 -9.69
N GLY A 729 -14.55 -1.30 -9.12
CA GLY A 729 -15.65 -2.09 -9.68
C GLY A 729 -16.04 -1.67 -11.10
N GLN A 730 -15.80 -0.42 -11.49
CA GLN A 730 -16.15 0.14 -12.80
C GLN A 730 -15.01 0.08 -13.82
N MET A 731 -13.81 -0.30 -13.38
CA MET A 731 -12.65 -0.54 -14.26
C MET A 731 -12.92 -1.69 -15.23
N ALA A 732 -12.16 -1.72 -16.33
CA ALA A 732 -12.09 -2.89 -17.21
C ALA A 732 -11.67 -4.15 -16.42
N ASP A 733 -12.01 -5.32 -16.96
CA ASP A 733 -11.60 -6.60 -16.37
C ASP A 733 -10.11 -6.85 -16.65
N THR A 734 -9.25 -6.37 -15.76
CA THR A 734 -7.78 -6.44 -15.84
C THR A 734 -7.21 -7.42 -14.81
N GLU A 735 -5.95 -7.82 -14.98
CA GLU A 735 -5.27 -8.71 -14.05
C GLU A 735 -5.25 -8.13 -12.62
N SER A 736 -4.96 -6.84 -12.48
CA SER A 736 -4.96 -6.15 -11.17
C SER A 736 -6.33 -6.18 -10.49
N LYS A 737 -7.42 -5.96 -11.23
CA LYS A 737 -8.79 -6.04 -10.71
C LYS A 737 -9.14 -7.47 -10.28
N GLN A 738 -8.80 -8.47 -11.09
CA GLN A 738 -9.01 -9.87 -10.75
C GLN A 738 -8.22 -10.27 -9.50
N GLY A 739 -6.96 -9.84 -9.40
CA GLY A 739 -6.12 -10.06 -8.22
C GLY A 739 -6.71 -9.43 -6.96
N LEU A 740 -7.27 -8.22 -7.07
CA LEU A 740 -7.96 -7.57 -5.95
C LEU A 740 -9.21 -8.36 -5.53
N ASN A 741 -10.07 -8.75 -6.48
CA ASN A 741 -11.27 -9.53 -6.17
C ASN A 741 -10.93 -10.87 -5.50
N VAL A 742 -9.93 -11.59 -6.01
CA VAL A 742 -9.44 -12.85 -5.40
C VAL A 742 -8.94 -12.63 -3.98
N LEU A 743 -8.21 -11.54 -3.77
CA LEU A 743 -7.67 -11.17 -2.46
C LEU A 743 -8.78 -10.76 -1.49
N GLN A 744 -9.82 -10.06 -1.97
CA GLN A 744 -11.03 -9.75 -1.20
C GLN A 744 -11.83 -11.01 -0.86
N ASP A 745 -11.98 -11.95 -1.79
CA ASP A 745 -12.65 -13.24 -1.56
C ASP A 745 -11.89 -14.12 -0.54
N GLY A 746 -10.56 -14.15 -0.61
CA GLY A 746 -9.69 -14.97 0.24
C GLY A 746 -9.48 -14.42 1.65
N PHE A 747 -9.28 -13.10 1.81
CA PHE A 747 -8.98 -12.47 3.10
C PHE A 747 -10.16 -11.69 3.71
N GLY A 748 -11.19 -11.41 2.92
CA GLY A 748 -12.29 -10.51 3.25
C GLY A 748 -11.97 -9.05 2.91
N GLY A 749 -12.90 -8.34 2.26
CA GLY A 749 -12.69 -6.96 1.78
C GLY A 749 -12.20 -5.98 2.85
N GLY A 750 -12.77 -6.00 4.05
CA GLY A 750 -12.40 -5.10 5.14
C GLY A 750 -10.99 -5.29 5.72
N LYS A 751 -10.32 -6.43 5.46
CA LYS A 751 -8.98 -6.73 5.99
C LYS A 751 -7.87 -6.19 5.11
N ILE A 752 -8.16 -5.95 3.82
CA ILE A 752 -7.19 -5.54 2.81
C ILE A 752 -7.00 -4.03 2.79
N THR A 753 -8.09 -3.27 2.93
CA THR A 753 -8.05 -1.80 3.06
C THR A 753 -8.78 -1.40 4.34
N PRO A 754 -8.21 -1.72 5.53
CA PRO A 754 -8.87 -1.39 6.77
C PRO A 754 -8.92 0.13 6.99
N THR A 755 -9.93 0.58 7.72
CA THR A 755 -10.00 1.97 8.18
C THR A 755 -9.03 2.13 9.35
N GLN A 756 -8.19 3.14 9.29
CA GLN A 756 -7.17 3.39 10.31
C GLN A 756 -7.58 4.58 11.16
N VAL A 757 -7.48 4.46 12.48
CA VAL A 757 -7.79 5.52 13.42
C VAL A 757 -6.53 5.83 14.22
N ALA A 758 -5.95 6.99 13.99
CA ALA A 758 -4.80 7.47 14.73
C ALA A 758 -5.27 8.23 15.98
N VAL A 759 -4.78 7.82 17.14
CA VAL A 759 -5.12 8.41 18.43
C VAL A 759 -3.85 9.03 19.02
N GLN A 760 -3.86 10.33 19.27
CA GLN A 760 -2.77 11.03 19.94
C GLN A 760 -3.14 11.30 21.40
N MET A 761 -2.21 11.02 22.31
CA MET A 761 -2.37 11.21 23.75
C MET A 761 -1.58 12.43 24.26
N ASP A 762 -2.11 13.11 25.28
CA ASP A 762 -1.44 14.22 25.98
C ASP A 762 -0.18 13.75 26.73
N SER A 763 -0.17 12.48 27.14
CA SER A 763 0.91 11.83 27.89
C SER A 763 1.41 10.60 27.14
N ALA A 764 2.68 10.23 27.35
CA ALA A 764 3.26 9.09 26.68
C ALA A 764 2.59 7.79 27.14
N VAL A 765 2.04 7.04 26.17
CA VAL A 765 1.47 5.70 26.33
C VAL A 765 2.54 4.70 26.73
N LEU A 766 3.75 4.86 26.20
CA LEU A 766 4.91 4.05 26.52
C LEU A 766 6.02 4.89 27.17
N ASN A 767 6.32 4.63 28.43
CA ASN A 767 7.41 5.28 29.17
C ASN A 767 8.47 4.24 29.55
N ASN A 768 9.70 4.37 29.02
CA ASN A 768 10.84 3.49 29.33
C ASN A 768 10.52 1.98 29.26
N GLY A 769 9.69 1.55 28.29
CA GLY A 769 9.29 0.15 28.11
C GLY A 769 8.12 -0.33 28.98
N THR A 770 7.49 0.57 29.75
CA THR A 770 6.27 0.29 30.53
C THR A 770 5.09 1.11 30.01
N PHE A 771 3.95 0.45 29.81
CA PHE A 771 2.72 1.09 29.35
C PHE A 771 2.01 1.82 30.50
N ASP A 772 1.51 3.03 30.25
CA ASP A 772 0.68 3.76 31.21
C ASP A 772 -0.73 3.16 31.24
N ALA A 773 -1.13 2.63 32.40
CA ALA A 773 -2.43 2.01 32.61
C ALA A 773 -3.61 2.98 32.39
N THR A 774 -3.43 4.28 32.65
CA THR A 774 -4.47 5.28 32.45
C THR A 774 -4.69 5.55 30.96
N ALA A 775 -3.60 5.69 30.21
CA ALA A 775 -3.64 5.85 28.77
C ALA A 775 -4.23 4.61 28.07
N MET A 776 -3.82 3.41 28.49
CA MET A 776 -4.38 2.16 27.97
C MET A 776 -5.87 2.00 28.29
N ALA A 777 -6.33 2.42 29.47
CA ALA A 777 -7.76 2.41 29.81
C ALA A 777 -8.57 3.39 28.93
N ALA A 778 -8.04 4.58 28.64
CA ALA A 778 -8.68 5.54 27.74
C ALA A 778 -8.77 4.99 26.30
N ILE A 779 -7.70 4.36 25.81
CA ILE A 779 -7.67 3.70 24.50
C ILE A 779 -8.68 2.55 24.45
N GLU A 780 -8.82 1.77 25.52
CA GLU A 780 -9.79 0.66 25.58
C GLU A 780 -11.25 1.16 25.59
N ASP A 781 -11.55 2.26 26.29
CA ASP A 781 -12.89 2.86 26.29
C ASP A 781 -13.32 3.27 24.86
N LEU A 782 -12.41 3.97 24.16
CA LEU A 782 -12.59 4.33 22.75
C LEU A 782 -12.71 3.09 21.85
N SER A 783 -11.79 2.14 22.00
CA SER A 783 -11.74 0.91 21.20
C SER A 783 -12.99 0.04 21.39
N SER A 784 -13.51 -0.05 22.62
CA SER A 784 -14.71 -0.82 22.93
C SER A 784 -15.98 -0.20 22.35
N THR A 785 -16.06 1.14 22.35
CA THR A 785 -17.17 1.89 21.76
C THR A 785 -17.18 1.72 20.24
N MET A 786 -16.04 1.88 19.59
CA MET A 786 -15.90 1.68 18.14
C MET A 786 -16.12 0.22 17.73
N ALA A 787 -15.65 -0.75 18.51
CA ALA A 787 -15.86 -2.17 18.26
C ALA A 787 -17.33 -2.61 18.42
N GLY A 788 -18.16 -1.82 19.11
CA GLY A 788 -19.58 -2.09 19.32
C GLY A 788 -20.51 -1.59 18.21
N LEU A 789 -19.97 -0.91 17.18
CA LEU A 789 -20.75 -0.39 16.06
C LEU A 789 -21.25 -1.52 15.14
N GLU A 790 -22.45 -1.37 14.57
CA GLU A 790 -23.17 -2.44 13.84
C GLU A 790 -22.39 -3.02 12.64
N ASN A 791 -21.59 -2.21 11.93
CA ASN A 791 -20.82 -2.63 10.76
C ASN A 791 -19.33 -2.91 11.06
N VAL A 792 -18.90 -2.85 12.32
CA VAL A 792 -17.50 -3.11 12.71
C VAL A 792 -17.34 -4.59 13.06
N LYS A 793 -16.65 -5.33 12.19
CA LYS A 793 -16.37 -6.76 12.37
C LYS A 793 -15.28 -6.99 13.42
N GLN A 794 -14.22 -6.19 13.37
CA GLN A 794 -13.07 -6.32 14.26
C GLN A 794 -12.36 -4.97 14.41
N LEU A 795 -11.91 -4.66 15.62
CA LEU A 795 -11.05 -3.52 15.89
C LEU A 795 -9.78 -4.00 16.58
N THR A 796 -8.64 -3.75 15.95
CA THR A 796 -7.32 -4.11 16.45
C THR A 796 -6.59 -2.87 16.95
N GLY A 797 -5.87 -2.99 18.07
CA GLY A 797 -5.06 -1.91 18.64
C GLY A 797 -4.27 -2.37 19.86
N PRO A 798 -3.51 -1.49 20.54
CA PRO A 798 -2.68 -1.87 21.71
C PRO A 798 -3.42 -2.60 22.82
N THR A 799 -4.69 -2.27 23.07
CA THR A 799 -5.52 -2.91 24.10
C THR A 799 -6.27 -4.15 23.58
N ARG A 800 -6.31 -4.32 22.25
CA ARG A 800 -7.00 -5.39 21.53
C ARG A 800 -6.14 -5.91 20.37
N PRO A 801 -4.92 -6.43 20.61
CA PRO A 801 -4.00 -6.78 19.52
C PRO A 801 -4.54 -7.87 18.58
N TYR A 802 -5.54 -8.64 19.03
CA TYR A 802 -6.23 -9.68 18.25
C TYR A 802 -7.71 -9.40 18.06
N GLY A 803 -8.17 -8.16 18.27
CA GLY A 803 -9.59 -7.82 18.28
C GLY A 803 -10.33 -8.15 19.59
N VAL A 804 -9.62 -8.71 20.57
CA VAL A 804 -10.15 -9.12 21.87
C VAL A 804 -9.41 -8.36 22.96
N PRO A 805 -10.08 -7.82 24.00
CA PRO A 805 -9.42 -7.07 25.06
C PRO A 805 -8.42 -7.94 25.82
N ILE A 806 -7.23 -7.39 26.06
CA ILE A 806 -6.18 -8.02 26.88
C ILE A 806 -6.12 -7.36 28.27
N ASP A 807 -5.72 -8.14 29.28
CA ASP A 807 -5.47 -7.61 30.62
C ASP A 807 -4.07 -6.95 30.69
N TYR A 808 -4.03 -5.67 30.38
CA TYR A 808 -2.81 -4.86 30.37
C TYR A 808 -2.27 -4.55 31.78
N ALA A 809 -2.97 -4.93 32.86
CA ALA A 809 -2.46 -4.82 34.23
C ALA A 809 -1.53 -5.99 34.61
N ASN A 810 -1.56 -7.10 33.85
CA ASN A 810 -0.74 -8.28 34.09
C ASN A 810 0.61 -8.18 33.34
N SER A 811 1.70 -7.99 34.09
CA SER A 811 3.06 -7.84 33.53
C SER A 811 3.57 -9.06 32.75
N THR A 812 3.06 -10.26 33.06
CA THR A 812 3.48 -11.50 32.39
C THR A 812 2.86 -11.59 30.99
N LEU A 813 1.56 -11.26 30.88
CA LEU A 813 0.85 -11.19 29.59
C LEU A 813 1.35 -10.03 28.73
N MET A 814 1.71 -8.89 29.33
CA MET A 814 2.26 -7.75 28.59
C MET A 814 3.59 -8.07 27.89
N SER A 815 4.43 -8.91 28.51
CA SER A 815 5.68 -9.36 27.89
C SER A 815 5.47 -10.28 26.68
N GLU A 816 4.31 -10.94 26.58
CA GLU A 816 3.91 -11.77 25.45
C GLU A 816 3.48 -10.91 24.24
N TYR A 817 2.82 -9.78 24.50
CA TYR A 817 2.27 -8.90 23.45
C TYR A 817 3.15 -7.70 23.09
N SER A 818 4.26 -7.46 23.80
CA SER A 818 5.08 -6.25 23.65
C SER A 818 5.59 -6.02 22.22
N ALA A 819 5.89 -7.09 21.48
CA ALA A 819 6.34 -7.00 20.09
C ALA A 819 5.23 -6.57 19.12
N ILE A 820 3.98 -6.97 19.37
CA ILE A 820 2.83 -6.65 18.52
C ILE A 820 2.33 -5.25 18.84
N ILE A 821 2.19 -4.95 20.14
CA ILE A 821 1.75 -3.63 20.62
C ILE A 821 2.77 -2.55 20.25
N GLY A 822 4.07 -2.86 20.32
CA GLY A 822 5.13 -1.93 19.95
C GLY A 822 5.02 -1.41 18.51
N ASN A 823 4.49 -2.20 17.58
CA ASN A 823 4.25 -1.75 16.21
C ASN A 823 3.01 -0.85 16.08
N MET A 824 2.07 -0.91 17.03
CA MET A 824 0.84 -0.12 17.04
C MET A 824 0.98 1.21 17.81
N VAL A 825 2.16 1.48 18.34
CA VAL A 825 2.51 2.71 19.06
C VAL A 825 3.58 3.44 18.27
N SER A 826 3.47 4.77 18.17
CA SER A 826 4.45 5.60 17.45
C SER A 826 5.83 5.56 18.12
N GLU A 827 6.88 5.91 17.37
CA GLU A 827 8.25 5.94 17.90
C GLU A 827 8.42 6.89 19.11
N ASP A 828 7.64 7.96 19.17
CA ASP A 828 7.62 8.91 20.28
C ASP A 828 6.84 8.41 21.52
N GLY A 829 6.18 7.26 21.41
CA GLY A 829 5.42 6.62 22.47
C GLY A 829 4.12 7.32 22.85
N ARG A 830 3.66 8.32 22.09
CA ARG A 830 2.48 9.15 22.43
C ARG A 830 1.25 8.89 21.58
N SER A 831 1.43 8.31 20.41
CA SER A 831 0.36 8.05 19.46
C SER A 831 0.14 6.55 19.30
N VAL A 832 -1.10 6.18 19.03
CA VAL A 832 -1.55 4.81 18.88
C VAL A 832 -2.35 4.67 17.60
N LEU A 833 -2.12 3.57 16.88
CA LEU A 833 -2.88 3.21 15.70
C LEU A 833 -3.91 2.13 16.04
N LEU A 834 -5.19 2.43 15.81
CA LEU A 834 -6.27 1.47 15.81
C LEU A 834 -6.64 1.11 14.37
N THR A 835 -6.94 -0.15 14.11
CA THR A 835 -7.32 -0.66 12.80
C THR A 835 -8.72 -1.22 12.87
N VAL A 836 -9.66 -0.58 12.17
CA VAL A 836 -11.06 -0.95 12.10
C VAL A 836 -11.32 -1.72 10.81
N THR A 837 -11.78 -2.96 10.97
CA THR A 837 -12.18 -3.85 9.87
C THR A 837 -13.71 -3.90 9.83
N PHE A 838 -14.31 -3.50 8.72
CA PHE A 838 -15.75 -3.56 8.52
C PHE A 838 -16.24 -4.95 8.09
N GLU A 839 -17.53 -5.21 8.29
CA GLU A 839 -18.20 -6.42 7.81
C GLU A 839 -18.50 -6.35 6.31
N ALA A 840 -18.98 -5.19 5.84
CA ALA A 840 -19.17 -4.89 4.43
C ALA A 840 -17.85 -4.49 3.72
N GLU A 841 -17.91 -4.42 2.39
CA GLU A 841 -16.77 -3.98 1.58
C GLU A 841 -16.40 -2.51 1.87
N PRO A 842 -15.10 -2.16 1.85
CA PRO A 842 -14.60 -0.81 2.16
C PRO A 842 -15.22 0.32 1.32
N PHE A 843 -15.73 0.03 0.13
CA PHE A 843 -16.30 1.02 -0.79
C PHE A 843 -17.83 0.93 -0.90
N ASP A 844 -18.46 0.07 -0.10
CA ASP A 844 -19.91 0.02 0.01
C ASP A 844 -20.44 1.22 0.82
N MET A 845 -21.64 1.67 0.49
CA MET A 845 -22.29 2.80 1.16
C MET A 845 -22.44 2.56 2.67
N SER A 846 -22.68 1.31 3.08
CA SER A 846 -22.78 0.96 4.50
C SER A 846 -21.47 1.22 5.27
N SER A 847 -20.31 0.91 4.67
CA SER A 847 -18.99 1.19 5.23
C SER A 847 -18.67 2.68 5.22
N ILE A 848 -19.00 3.36 4.12
CA ILE A 848 -18.80 4.80 3.97
C ILE A 848 -19.61 5.57 5.03
N ASP A 849 -20.89 5.27 5.20
CA ASP A 849 -21.76 5.93 6.20
C ASP A 849 -21.31 5.65 7.64
N THR A 850 -20.67 4.49 7.89
CA THR A 850 -20.11 4.15 9.21
C THR A 850 -18.93 5.05 9.59
N ILE A 851 -18.22 5.64 8.62
CA ILE A 851 -17.12 6.58 8.90
C ILE A 851 -17.64 7.82 9.63
N GLN A 852 -18.81 8.35 9.26
CA GLN A 852 -19.40 9.48 9.98
C GLN A 852 -19.61 9.13 11.46
N VAL A 853 -20.12 7.93 11.75
CA VAL A 853 -20.35 7.47 13.12
C VAL A 853 -19.02 7.29 13.86
N LEU A 854 -17.98 6.75 13.22
CA LEU A 854 -16.64 6.66 13.80
C LEU A 854 -16.06 8.02 14.13
N ARG A 855 -16.25 9.02 13.26
CA ARG A 855 -15.79 10.39 13.48
C ARG A 855 -16.59 11.11 14.55
N ASP A 856 -17.88 10.86 14.65
CA ASP A 856 -18.71 11.38 15.74
C ASP A 856 -18.17 10.86 17.09
N VAL A 857 -17.94 9.54 17.20
CA VAL A 857 -17.32 8.92 18.39
C VAL A 857 -15.92 9.46 18.66
N ALA A 858 -15.10 9.65 17.62
CA ALA A 858 -13.77 10.24 17.73
C ALA A 858 -13.84 11.67 18.31
N SER A 859 -14.75 12.50 17.79
CA SER A 859 -14.91 13.89 18.21
C SER A 859 -15.44 14.02 19.64
N GLU A 860 -16.32 13.12 20.09
CA GLU A 860 -16.84 13.08 21.46
C GLU A 860 -15.76 12.74 22.49
N ASN A 861 -14.77 11.93 22.10
CA ASN A 861 -13.67 11.49 22.96
C ASN A 861 -12.44 12.40 22.90
N GLN A 862 -12.31 13.26 21.88
CA GLN A 862 -11.25 14.25 21.80
C GLN A 862 -11.29 15.24 22.98
N GLY A 863 -10.13 15.47 23.60
CA GLY A 863 -9.99 16.34 24.77
C GLY A 863 -10.50 15.72 26.08
N THR A 864 -10.87 14.43 26.08
CA THR A 864 -11.30 13.68 27.27
C THR A 864 -10.30 12.58 27.59
N ASN A 865 -10.20 12.19 28.87
CA ASN A 865 -9.34 11.07 29.33
C ASN A 865 -7.87 11.11 28.86
N GLY A 866 -7.33 12.31 28.58
CA GLY A 866 -5.95 12.50 28.12
C GLY A 866 -5.72 12.24 26.62
N ILE A 867 -6.78 12.14 25.82
CA ILE A 867 -6.73 12.05 24.35
C ILE A 867 -6.68 13.47 23.78
N SER A 868 -5.62 13.83 23.06
CA SER A 868 -5.45 15.15 22.46
C SER A 868 -6.14 15.26 21.10
N GLN A 869 -6.04 14.21 20.29
CA GLN A 869 -6.56 14.18 18.92
C GLN A 869 -6.91 12.75 18.50
N VAL A 870 -7.96 12.59 17.69
CA VAL A 870 -8.35 11.32 17.07
C VAL A 870 -8.64 11.60 15.60
N LEU A 871 -7.93 10.94 14.68
CA LEU A 871 -8.04 11.15 13.24
C LEU A 871 -8.45 9.84 12.56
N VAL A 872 -9.48 9.89 11.72
CA VAL A 872 -9.96 8.73 10.97
C VAL A 872 -9.49 8.81 9.52
N GLY A 873 -8.64 7.86 9.13
CA GLY A 873 -8.02 7.72 7.81
C GLY A 873 -8.27 6.35 7.16
N GLY A 874 -7.52 6.08 6.09
CA GLY A 874 -7.71 4.91 5.23
C GLY A 874 -8.65 5.17 4.04
N ALA A 875 -8.72 4.19 3.12
CA ALA A 875 -9.41 4.36 1.83
C ALA A 875 -10.91 4.65 1.97
N THR A 876 -11.61 3.97 2.89
CA THR A 876 -13.04 4.22 3.15
C THR A 876 -13.29 5.63 3.69
N ALA A 877 -12.42 6.13 4.57
CA ALA A 877 -12.52 7.49 5.09
C ALA A 877 -12.30 8.54 3.99
N SER A 878 -11.34 8.30 3.09
CA SER A 878 -11.15 9.14 1.91
C SER A 878 -12.36 9.15 0.98
N MET A 879 -13.00 7.99 0.77
CA MET A 879 -14.24 7.92 -0.02
C MET A 879 -15.39 8.66 0.65
N PHE A 880 -15.51 8.57 1.98
CA PHE A 880 -16.48 9.35 2.74
C PHE A 880 -16.27 10.85 2.54
N ASP A 881 -15.06 11.35 2.69
CA ASP A 881 -14.74 12.76 2.49
C ASP A 881 -15.06 13.23 1.05
N ILE A 882 -14.68 12.44 0.04
CA ILE A 882 -15.02 12.71 -1.35
C ILE A 882 -16.54 12.71 -1.56
N SER A 883 -17.27 11.81 -0.90
CA SER A 883 -18.73 11.71 -1.02
C SER A 883 -19.43 12.96 -0.49
N VAL A 884 -19.07 13.42 0.71
CA VAL A 884 -19.64 14.62 1.35
C VAL A 884 -19.28 15.86 0.53
N MET A 885 -18.00 16.02 0.22
CA MET A 885 -17.50 17.14 -0.59
C MET A 885 -18.22 17.23 -1.94
N THR A 886 -18.36 16.10 -2.63
CA THR A 886 -19.02 16.08 -3.94
C THR A 886 -20.51 16.39 -3.83
N GLN A 887 -21.21 15.90 -2.80
CA GLN A 887 -22.63 16.21 -2.61
C GLN A 887 -22.87 17.71 -2.39
N GLU A 888 -22.02 18.37 -1.58
CA GLU A 888 -22.09 19.82 -1.37
C GLU A 888 -21.77 20.61 -2.66
N ASP A 889 -20.73 20.20 -3.37
CA ASP A 889 -20.31 20.80 -4.63
C ASP A 889 -21.37 20.64 -5.73
N PHE A 890 -22.01 19.48 -5.83
CA PHE A 890 -23.04 19.19 -6.84
C PHE A 890 -24.19 20.20 -6.77
N GLY A 891 -24.71 20.48 -5.57
CA GLY A 891 -25.78 21.46 -5.38
C GLY A 891 -25.38 22.86 -5.84
N THR A 892 -24.17 23.29 -5.46
CA THR A 892 -23.62 24.59 -5.83
C THR A 892 -23.41 24.70 -7.35
N MET A 893 -22.78 23.70 -7.96
CA MET A 893 -22.54 23.65 -9.40
C MET A 893 -23.82 23.64 -10.23
N ALA A 894 -24.80 22.83 -9.82
CA ALA A 894 -26.10 22.76 -10.48
C ALA A 894 -26.78 24.13 -10.53
N ILE A 895 -26.80 24.84 -9.40
CA ILE A 895 -27.36 26.20 -9.30
C ILE A 895 -26.58 27.17 -10.18
N LEU A 896 -25.24 27.16 -10.10
CA LEU A 896 -24.39 28.07 -10.87
C LEU A 896 -24.53 27.86 -12.38
N VAL A 897 -24.56 26.62 -12.86
CA VAL A 897 -24.79 26.33 -14.28
C VAL A 897 -26.16 26.82 -14.70
N VAL A 898 -27.23 26.43 -14.00
CA VAL A 898 -28.60 26.82 -14.35
C VAL A 898 -28.76 28.35 -14.39
N VAL A 899 -28.25 29.05 -13.38
CA VAL A 899 -28.31 30.52 -13.30
C VAL A 899 -27.44 31.18 -14.36
N GLY A 900 -26.19 30.73 -14.52
CA GLY A 900 -25.25 31.29 -15.50
C GLY A 900 -25.79 31.18 -16.93
N ILE A 901 -26.28 30.00 -17.27
CA ILE A 901 -26.98 29.73 -18.53
C ILE A 901 -28.23 30.59 -18.69
N TYR A 902 -29.07 30.67 -17.66
CA TYR A 902 -30.30 31.46 -17.69
C TYR A 902 -29.99 32.93 -18.00
N LEU A 903 -28.95 33.49 -17.36
CA LEU A 903 -28.51 34.86 -17.60
C LEU A 903 -28.04 35.06 -19.04
N VAL A 904 -27.16 34.19 -19.56
CA VAL A 904 -26.69 34.27 -20.96
C VAL A 904 -27.87 34.22 -21.93
N LEU A 905 -28.76 33.24 -21.78
CA LEU A 905 -29.93 33.10 -22.62
C LEU A 905 -30.90 34.29 -22.48
N MET A 906 -31.11 34.82 -21.28
CA MET A 906 -31.95 35.98 -21.03
C MET A 906 -31.46 37.18 -21.83
N PHE A 907 -30.16 37.43 -21.90
CA PHE A 907 -29.60 38.52 -22.69
C PHE A 907 -29.67 38.26 -24.20
N VAL A 908 -29.42 37.03 -24.64
CA VAL A 908 -29.42 36.70 -26.08
C VAL A 908 -30.84 36.69 -26.65
N LEU A 909 -31.72 35.90 -26.02
CA LEU A 909 -33.11 35.75 -26.42
C LEU A 909 -33.95 36.97 -26.04
N GLY A 910 -33.50 37.78 -25.09
CA GLY A 910 -34.20 38.99 -24.66
C GLY A 910 -35.61 38.69 -24.14
N SER A 911 -35.80 37.56 -23.49
CA SER A 911 -37.05 37.09 -22.90
C SER A 911 -36.71 36.42 -21.56
N MET A 912 -37.59 36.52 -20.57
CA MET A 912 -37.40 35.81 -19.29
C MET A 912 -38.01 34.40 -19.32
N ILE A 913 -39.09 34.21 -20.09
CA ILE A 913 -39.84 32.95 -20.10
C ILE A 913 -39.19 31.92 -21.02
N ASN A 914 -38.64 32.35 -22.16
CA ASN A 914 -38.00 31.42 -23.10
C ASN A 914 -36.80 30.70 -22.49
N PRO A 915 -35.82 31.38 -21.85
CA PRO A 915 -34.71 30.71 -21.18
C PRO A 915 -35.17 29.68 -20.14
N LEU A 916 -36.15 30.06 -19.30
CA LEU A 916 -36.68 29.17 -18.28
C LEU A 916 -37.32 27.92 -18.90
N ARG A 917 -38.09 28.10 -19.98
CA ARG A 917 -38.64 26.98 -20.76
C ARG A 917 -37.53 26.07 -21.26
N SER A 918 -36.49 26.62 -21.90
CA SER A 918 -35.39 25.85 -22.48
C SER A 918 -34.72 24.97 -21.42
N ILE A 919 -34.40 25.57 -20.26
CA ILE A 919 -33.82 24.88 -19.12
C ILE A 919 -34.75 23.76 -18.62
N LEU A 920 -36.04 24.07 -18.38
CA LEU A 920 -36.99 23.07 -17.91
C LEU A 920 -37.11 21.89 -18.88
N THR A 921 -37.17 22.14 -20.19
CA THR A 921 -37.26 21.06 -21.16
C THR A 921 -36.03 20.16 -21.20
N ILE A 922 -34.84 20.70 -20.90
CA ILE A 922 -33.60 19.93 -20.80
C ILE A 922 -33.57 19.13 -19.49
N LEU A 923 -33.98 19.72 -18.36
CA LEU A 923 -34.09 19.00 -17.08
C LEU A 923 -35.04 17.80 -17.18
N LEU A 924 -36.13 17.91 -17.94
CA LEU A 924 -37.01 16.77 -18.22
C LEU A 924 -36.25 15.68 -19.01
N SER A 925 -35.51 16.03 -20.06
CA SER A 925 -34.68 15.08 -20.81
C SER A 925 -33.64 14.38 -19.92
N ILE A 926 -32.98 15.13 -19.03
CA ILE A 926 -32.01 14.59 -18.07
C ILE A 926 -32.70 13.59 -17.14
N SER A 927 -33.86 13.95 -16.56
CA SER A 927 -34.61 13.04 -15.68
C SER A 927 -35.01 11.73 -16.38
N TRP A 928 -35.47 11.81 -17.64
CA TRP A 928 -35.85 10.62 -18.41
C TRP A 928 -34.64 9.77 -18.74
N THR A 929 -33.52 10.42 -19.06
CA THR A 929 -32.28 9.72 -19.40
C THR A 929 -31.69 9.02 -18.20
N LEU A 930 -31.60 9.70 -17.05
CA LEU A 930 -31.09 9.13 -15.82
C LEU A 930 -31.93 7.92 -15.40
N ALA A 931 -33.27 8.00 -15.48
CA ALA A 931 -34.13 6.84 -15.24
C ALA A 931 -33.85 5.65 -16.18
N VAL A 932 -33.61 5.89 -17.47
CA VAL A 932 -33.26 4.82 -18.41
C VAL A 932 -31.86 4.27 -18.16
N THR A 933 -30.91 5.13 -17.77
CA THR A 933 -29.55 4.71 -17.41
C THR A 933 -29.56 3.82 -16.17
N LEU A 934 -30.36 4.14 -15.14
CA LEU A 934 -30.56 3.27 -13.98
C LEU A 934 -31.09 1.89 -14.40
N LEU A 935 -32.19 1.87 -15.15
CA LEU A 935 -32.80 0.62 -15.60
C LEU A 935 -31.80 -0.24 -16.41
N LEU A 936 -30.97 0.38 -17.24
CA LEU A 936 -30.02 -0.36 -18.07
C LEU A 936 -28.82 -0.88 -17.28
N PHE A 937 -28.16 -0.02 -16.50
CA PHE A 937 -26.91 -0.40 -15.84
C PHE A 937 -27.17 -1.11 -14.51
N GLN A 938 -28.05 -0.57 -13.68
CA GLN A 938 -28.33 -1.13 -12.36
C GLN A 938 -29.19 -2.38 -12.45
N ASP A 939 -30.35 -2.32 -13.13
CA ASP A 939 -31.30 -3.45 -13.12
C ASP A 939 -30.96 -4.54 -14.16
N VAL A 940 -30.46 -4.15 -15.34
CA VAL A 940 -30.19 -5.12 -16.43
C VAL A 940 -28.75 -5.63 -16.42
N LEU A 941 -27.76 -4.76 -16.18
CA LEU A 941 -26.34 -5.14 -16.18
C LEU A 941 -25.77 -5.44 -14.79
N GLY A 942 -26.51 -5.16 -13.71
CA GLY A 942 -26.07 -5.40 -12.33
C GLY A 942 -24.88 -4.53 -11.92
N GLN A 943 -24.74 -3.35 -12.54
CA GLN A 943 -23.64 -2.41 -12.28
C GLN A 943 -24.19 -1.14 -11.62
N PRO A 944 -23.64 -0.73 -10.47
CA PRO A 944 -24.11 0.48 -9.81
C PRO A 944 -23.78 1.73 -10.64
N ILE A 945 -24.61 2.77 -10.51
CA ILE A 945 -24.38 4.06 -11.16
C ILE A 945 -23.38 4.87 -10.35
N LEU A 946 -22.33 5.36 -11.01
CA LEU A 946 -21.36 6.24 -10.34
C LEU A 946 -21.96 7.62 -10.05
N TYR A 947 -21.59 8.19 -8.90
CA TYR A 947 -22.06 9.51 -8.43
C TYR A 947 -21.88 10.64 -9.45
N MET A 948 -20.84 10.55 -10.27
CA MET A 948 -20.51 11.56 -11.27
C MET A 948 -21.40 11.49 -12.52
N VAL A 949 -22.09 10.37 -12.78
CA VAL A 949 -22.92 10.22 -13.99
C VAL A 949 -24.08 11.22 -14.00
N PRO A 950 -24.91 11.34 -12.94
CA PRO A 950 -25.91 12.40 -12.84
C PRO A 950 -25.32 13.81 -12.99
N LEU A 951 -24.15 14.04 -12.39
CA LEU A 951 -23.46 15.32 -12.38
C LEU A 951 -23.01 15.73 -13.78
N ILE A 952 -22.27 14.87 -14.47
CA ILE A 952 -21.80 15.13 -15.83
C ILE A 952 -22.98 15.23 -16.78
N LEU A 953 -23.98 14.34 -16.65
CA LEU A 953 -25.19 14.40 -17.47
C LEU A 953 -25.88 15.76 -17.33
N LEU A 954 -26.04 16.28 -16.10
CA LEU A 954 -26.63 17.59 -15.86
C LEU A 954 -25.82 18.71 -16.52
N LEU A 955 -24.52 18.80 -16.22
CA LEU A 955 -23.69 19.92 -16.64
C LEU A 955 -23.44 19.93 -18.15
N VAL A 956 -23.19 18.75 -18.73
CA VAL A 956 -22.94 18.59 -20.17
C VAL A 956 -24.23 18.82 -20.97
N CYS A 957 -25.37 18.24 -20.56
CA CYS A 957 -26.64 18.46 -21.27
C CYS A 957 -27.16 19.89 -21.09
N MET A 958 -26.91 20.54 -19.96
CA MET A 958 -27.24 21.96 -19.81
C MET A 958 -26.37 22.83 -20.72
N GLY A 959 -25.09 22.53 -20.86
CA GLY A 959 -24.20 23.22 -21.80
C GLY A 959 -24.58 23.00 -23.27
N LEU A 960 -24.54 21.75 -23.72
CA LEU A 960 -24.72 21.34 -25.13
C LEU A 960 -26.19 21.31 -25.57
N GLY A 961 -27.08 20.91 -24.66
CA GLY A 961 -28.50 20.73 -24.93
C GLY A 961 -29.25 22.05 -25.13
N MET A 962 -28.65 23.21 -24.91
CA MET A 962 -29.32 24.47 -25.25
C MET A 962 -29.16 24.88 -26.70
N ASP A 963 -28.11 24.39 -27.35
CA ASP A 963 -27.67 24.89 -28.64
C ASP A 963 -28.78 24.84 -29.67
N TYR A 964 -29.43 23.68 -29.83
CA TYR A 964 -30.45 23.55 -30.85
C TYR A 964 -31.77 24.27 -30.51
N ASP A 965 -32.05 24.58 -29.24
CA ASP A 965 -33.24 25.32 -28.82
C ASP A 965 -33.04 26.81 -29.09
N ILE A 966 -31.82 27.31 -28.93
CA ILE A 966 -31.42 28.63 -29.39
C ILE A 966 -31.58 28.69 -30.91
N LEU A 967 -31.09 27.71 -31.67
CA LEU A 967 -31.24 27.69 -33.14
C LEU A 967 -32.71 27.75 -33.58
N LEU A 968 -33.56 26.94 -32.95
CA LEU A 968 -34.99 26.92 -33.27
C LEU A 968 -35.67 28.23 -32.85
N THR A 969 -35.49 28.66 -31.61
CA THR A 969 -36.17 29.84 -31.03
C THR A 969 -35.74 31.14 -31.71
N THR A 970 -34.44 31.28 -32.05
CA THR A 970 -33.95 32.44 -32.79
C THR A 970 -34.55 32.50 -34.20
N ARG A 971 -34.72 31.33 -34.87
CA ARG A 971 -35.40 31.27 -36.16
C ARG A 971 -36.88 31.59 -36.06
N VAL A 972 -37.58 31.11 -35.03
CA VAL A 972 -38.98 31.51 -34.77
C VAL A 972 -39.05 33.03 -34.58
N ARG A 973 -38.15 33.59 -33.77
CA ARG A 973 -38.09 35.04 -33.51
C ARG A 973 -37.86 35.85 -34.80
N GLU A 974 -36.94 35.40 -35.65
CA GLU A 974 -36.64 36.02 -36.94
C GLU A 974 -37.90 36.11 -37.82
N GLU A 975 -38.67 35.03 -37.87
CA GLU A 975 -39.85 34.93 -38.74
C GLU A 975 -41.07 35.67 -38.17
N VAL A 976 -41.23 35.71 -36.84
CA VAL A 976 -42.20 36.60 -36.18
C VAL A 976 -41.85 38.06 -36.45
N ALA A 977 -40.56 38.43 -36.42
CA ALA A 977 -40.12 39.79 -36.73
C ALA A 977 -40.38 40.19 -38.19
N LYS A 978 -40.42 39.23 -39.12
CA LYS A 978 -40.83 39.42 -40.52
C LYS A 978 -42.35 39.51 -40.73
N GLY A 979 -43.14 39.46 -39.66
CA GLY A 979 -44.60 39.65 -39.70
C GLY A 979 -45.44 38.37 -39.77
N LYS A 980 -44.84 37.17 -39.66
CA LYS A 980 -45.61 35.92 -39.57
C LYS A 980 -46.30 35.79 -38.21
N SER A 981 -47.44 35.10 -38.16
CA SER A 981 -48.09 34.76 -36.89
C SER A 981 -47.23 33.77 -36.08
N ASN A 982 -47.36 33.73 -34.75
CA ASN A 982 -46.51 32.91 -33.88
C ASN A 982 -46.51 31.42 -34.28
N ASN A 983 -47.69 30.85 -34.56
CA ASN A 983 -47.80 29.44 -34.95
C ASN A 983 -47.25 29.17 -36.36
N GLU A 984 -47.44 30.07 -37.31
CA GLU A 984 -46.86 29.94 -38.66
C GLU A 984 -45.33 30.08 -38.63
N ALA A 985 -44.81 30.98 -37.79
CA ALA A 985 -43.38 31.13 -37.57
C ALA A 985 -42.77 29.87 -36.95
N ILE A 986 -43.45 29.23 -35.98
CA ILE A 986 -43.03 27.94 -35.40
C ILE A 986 -42.96 26.86 -36.48
N VAL A 987 -44.02 26.68 -37.27
CA VAL A 987 -44.03 25.66 -38.34
C VAL A 987 -42.91 25.90 -39.35
N TYR A 988 -42.72 27.15 -39.77
CA TYR A 988 -41.68 27.50 -40.73
C TYR A 988 -40.26 27.30 -40.15
N ALA A 989 -40.04 27.65 -38.88
CA ALA A 989 -38.76 27.45 -38.22
C ALA A 989 -38.42 25.95 -38.12
N VAL A 990 -39.35 25.11 -37.67
CA VAL A 990 -39.16 23.66 -37.59
C VAL A 990 -38.92 23.05 -38.98
N GLU A 991 -39.62 23.52 -40.01
CA GLU A 991 -39.41 23.04 -41.38
C GLU A 991 -38.00 23.31 -41.92
N GLN A 992 -37.44 24.48 -41.61
CA GLN A 992 -36.12 24.88 -42.11
C GLN A 992 -34.97 24.35 -41.25
N THR A 993 -35.15 24.30 -39.94
CA THR A 993 -34.09 23.94 -38.98
C THR A 993 -34.15 22.49 -38.54
N GLY A 994 -35.30 21.83 -38.65
CA GLY A 994 -35.51 20.48 -38.11
C GLY A 994 -34.53 19.45 -38.67
N ALA A 995 -34.28 19.45 -39.98
CA ALA A 995 -33.32 18.54 -40.59
C ALA A 995 -31.88 18.77 -40.09
N ILE A 996 -31.49 20.02 -39.87
CA ILE A 996 -30.15 20.39 -39.39
C ILE A 996 -30.01 19.98 -37.93
N ILE A 997 -31.01 20.32 -37.09
CA ILE A 997 -31.04 20.00 -35.67
C ILE A 997 -30.98 18.48 -35.44
N THR A 998 -31.79 17.68 -36.15
CA THR A 998 -31.74 16.23 -36.01
C THR A 998 -30.41 15.64 -36.49
N ALA A 999 -29.82 16.18 -37.57
CA ALA A 999 -28.53 15.70 -38.05
C ALA A 999 -27.41 15.97 -37.04
N CYS A 1000 -27.31 17.21 -36.54
CA CYS A 1000 -26.39 17.58 -35.48
C CYS A 1000 -26.58 16.72 -34.23
N GLY A 1001 -27.83 16.56 -33.77
CA GLY A 1001 -28.14 15.71 -32.63
C GLY A 1001 -27.71 14.25 -32.81
N ILE A 1002 -27.90 13.66 -33.98
CA ILE A 1002 -27.43 12.29 -34.27
C ILE A 1002 -25.90 12.22 -34.31
N ILE A 1003 -25.23 13.22 -34.89
CA ILE A 1003 -23.76 13.28 -34.97
C ILE A 1003 -23.16 13.40 -33.56
N MET A 1004 -23.67 14.33 -32.76
CA MET A 1004 -23.22 14.55 -31.39
C MET A 1004 -23.54 13.35 -30.50
N ALA A 1005 -24.74 12.78 -30.60
CA ALA A 1005 -25.09 11.56 -29.86
C ALA A 1005 -24.17 10.39 -30.22
N ALA A 1006 -23.83 10.23 -31.49
CA ALA A 1006 -22.96 9.16 -31.93
C ALA A 1006 -21.48 9.41 -31.56
N ALA A 1007 -21.06 10.67 -31.42
CA ALA A 1007 -19.74 11.02 -30.88
C ALA A 1007 -19.60 10.74 -29.38
N PHE A 1008 -20.65 10.91 -28.58
CA PHE A 1008 -20.64 10.45 -27.17
C PHE A 1008 -20.88 8.94 -27.06
N GLY A 1009 -21.76 8.39 -27.91
CA GLY A 1009 -22.08 6.97 -27.93
C GLY A 1009 -20.91 6.07 -28.30
N SER A 1010 -19.88 6.60 -28.98
CA SER A 1010 -18.65 5.85 -29.24
C SER A 1010 -17.89 5.48 -27.95
N MET A 1011 -18.07 6.22 -26.85
CA MET A 1011 -17.50 5.86 -25.55
C MET A 1011 -18.05 4.55 -24.99
N MET A 1012 -19.21 4.09 -25.47
CA MET A 1012 -19.74 2.77 -25.11
C MET A 1012 -18.88 1.61 -25.61
N LEU A 1013 -17.90 1.89 -26.49
CA LEU A 1013 -16.90 0.93 -26.95
C LEU A 1013 -15.74 0.75 -25.97
N SER A 1014 -15.65 1.58 -24.92
CA SER A 1014 -14.68 1.42 -23.85
C SER A 1014 -14.80 0.04 -23.20
N ASN A 1015 -13.72 -0.48 -22.64
CA ASN A 1015 -13.78 -1.71 -21.84
C ASN A 1015 -14.38 -1.45 -20.45
N GLY A 1016 -14.12 -0.29 -19.84
CA GLY A 1016 -14.63 0.11 -18.53
C GLY A 1016 -16.10 0.55 -18.53
N PHE A 1017 -16.78 0.39 -17.40
CA PHE A 1017 -18.18 0.82 -17.25
C PHE A 1017 -18.34 2.32 -17.07
N LEU A 1018 -17.34 3.02 -16.50
CA LEU A 1018 -17.35 4.48 -16.34
C LEU A 1018 -17.66 5.20 -17.68
N LEU A 1019 -16.86 4.96 -18.72
CA LEU A 1019 -17.05 5.59 -20.03
C LEU A 1019 -18.30 5.06 -20.75
N LYS A 1020 -18.72 3.80 -20.53
CA LYS A 1020 -19.99 3.28 -21.05
C LYS A 1020 -21.20 4.02 -20.48
N GLN A 1021 -21.21 4.27 -19.17
CA GLN A 1021 -22.29 4.99 -18.51
C GLN A 1021 -22.37 6.44 -19.03
N PHE A 1022 -21.24 7.14 -19.13
CA PHE A 1022 -21.19 8.48 -19.75
C PHE A 1022 -21.65 8.48 -21.20
N GLY A 1023 -21.09 7.58 -22.02
CA GLY A 1023 -21.41 7.49 -23.43
C GLY A 1023 -22.89 7.23 -23.66
N PHE A 1024 -23.47 6.27 -22.94
CA PHE A 1024 -24.90 5.95 -23.04
C PHE A 1024 -25.78 7.10 -22.57
N ALA A 1025 -25.52 7.64 -21.37
CA ALA A 1025 -26.34 8.69 -20.77
C ALA A 1025 -26.33 9.95 -21.66
N LEU A 1026 -25.16 10.40 -22.12
CA LEU A 1026 -25.06 11.57 -22.99
C LEU A 1026 -25.66 11.31 -24.37
N MET A 1027 -25.36 10.17 -25.00
CA MET A 1027 -25.96 9.80 -26.29
C MET A 1027 -27.49 9.80 -26.22
N PHE A 1028 -28.07 9.13 -25.22
CA PHE A 1028 -29.51 8.99 -25.09
C PHE A 1028 -30.17 10.34 -24.79
N ALA A 1029 -29.60 11.15 -23.90
CA ALA A 1029 -30.12 12.47 -23.58
C ALA A 1029 -30.15 13.38 -24.81
N ILE A 1030 -29.08 13.36 -25.60
CA ILE A 1030 -28.96 14.18 -26.82
C ILE A 1030 -29.95 13.71 -27.88
N LEU A 1031 -30.14 12.40 -28.09
CA LEU A 1031 -31.12 11.87 -29.05
C LEU A 1031 -32.55 12.22 -28.64
N LEU A 1032 -32.88 12.01 -27.36
CA LEU A 1032 -34.19 12.30 -26.79
C LEU A 1032 -34.49 13.79 -26.96
N ASP A 1033 -33.54 14.64 -26.65
CA ASP A 1033 -33.71 16.06 -26.75
C ASP A 1033 -33.81 16.54 -28.22
N ALA A 1034 -32.91 16.12 -29.11
CA ALA A 1034 -32.91 16.53 -30.52
C ALA A 1034 -34.12 16.02 -31.32
N ILE A 1035 -34.63 14.82 -31.01
CA ILE A 1035 -35.70 14.16 -31.78
C ILE A 1035 -37.08 14.34 -31.13
N ILE A 1036 -37.18 14.18 -29.81
CA ILE A 1036 -38.47 14.21 -29.10
C ILE A 1036 -38.75 15.63 -28.60
N VAL A 1037 -37.86 16.19 -27.78
CA VAL A 1037 -38.11 17.49 -27.14
C VAL A 1037 -38.21 18.59 -28.17
N ARG A 1038 -37.24 18.73 -29.07
CA ARG A 1038 -37.20 19.90 -29.98
C ARG A 1038 -38.19 19.83 -31.14
N MET A 1039 -38.55 18.63 -31.58
CA MET A 1039 -39.52 18.49 -32.69
C MET A 1039 -40.97 18.47 -32.21
N TYR A 1040 -41.22 18.03 -30.96
CA TYR A 1040 -42.57 17.88 -30.44
C TYR A 1040 -42.87 18.80 -29.26
N MET A 1041 -42.08 18.71 -28.19
CA MET A 1041 -42.37 19.41 -26.94
C MET A 1041 -42.16 20.93 -27.05
N VAL A 1042 -41.06 21.38 -27.66
CA VAL A 1042 -40.74 22.80 -27.81
C VAL A 1042 -41.80 23.55 -28.64
N PRO A 1043 -42.19 23.10 -29.85
CA PRO A 1043 -43.27 23.72 -30.61
C PRO A 1043 -44.61 23.73 -29.87
N ALA A 1044 -44.93 22.65 -29.13
CA ALA A 1044 -46.15 22.56 -28.33
C ALA A 1044 -46.16 23.62 -27.21
N ILE A 1045 -45.10 23.72 -26.42
CA ILE A 1045 -45.00 24.69 -25.32
C ILE A 1045 -45.01 26.12 -25.86
N MET A 1046 -44.25 26.40 -26.93
CA MET A 1046 -44.24 27.73 -27.55
C MET A 1046 -45.61 28.12 -28.11
N SER A 1047 -46.37 27.16 -28.66
CA SER A 1047 -47.73 27.45 -29.12
C SER A 1047 -48.67 27.80 -27.97
N LEU A 1048 -48.58 27.10 -26.84
CA LEU A 1048 -49.38 27.35 -25.63
C LEU A 1048 -49.03 28.70 -24.97
N LEU A 1049 -47.75 29.04 -24.88
CA LEU A 1049 -47.30 30.31 -24.30
C LEU A 1049 -47.68 31.53 -25.17
N GLY A 1050 -47.79 31.35 -26.49
CA GLY A 1050 -48.23 32.39 -27.42
C GLY A 1050 -47.41 33.69 -27.30
N LYS A 1051 -48.05 34.77 -26.83
CA LYS A 1051 -47.41 36.08 -26.63
C LYS A 1051 -46.40 36.11 -25.47
N TRP A 1052 -46.52 35.19 -24.50
CA TRP A 1052 -45.63 35.14 -23.33
C TRP A 1052 -44.22 34.71 -23.68
N ASN A 1053 -44.00 33.98 -24.79
CA ASN A 1053 -42.67 33.62 -25.27
C ASN A 1053 -41.74 34.83 -25.37
N TRP A 1054 -42.29 36.00 -25.73
CA TRP A 1054 -41.51 37.20 -26.04
C TRP A 1054 -41.55 38.24 -24.91
N TRP A 1055 -42.05 37.87 -23.73
CA TRP A 1055 -42.21 38.80 -22.62
C TRP A 1055 -40.86 39.13 -21.96
N ALA A 1056 -40.61 40.42 -21.74
CA ALA A 1056 -39.44 40.94 -21.04
C ALA A 1056 -39.79 42.22 -20.25
N PRO A 1057 -39.18 42.44 -19.08
CA PRO A 1057 -39.38 43.65 -18.27
C PRO A 1057 -38.74 44.89 -18.93
N GLY A 1058 -39.21 46.08 -18.54
CA GLY A 1058 -39.04 47.36 -19.23
C GLY A 1058 -37.65 47.64 -19.85
N PRO A 1059 -36.53 47.56 -19.09
CA PRO A 1059 -35.19 47.84 -19.62
C PRO A 1059 -34.77 46.89 -20.75
N LEU A 1060 -34.99 45.59 -20.57
CA LEU A 1060 -34.71 44.56 -21.57
C LEU A 1060 -35.59 44.72 -22.82
N ARG A 1061 -36.86 45.10 -22.64
CA ARG A 1061 -37.78 45.36 -23.76
C ARG A 1061 -37.31 46.52 -24.63
N ARG A 1062 -36.86 47.63 -24.03
CA ARG A 1062 -36.33 48.80 -24.76
C ARG A 1062 -35.05 48.48 -25.54
N MET A 1063 -34.15 47.69 -24.95
CA MET A 1063 -32.93 47.21 -25.65
C MET A 1063 -33.28 46.35 -26.86
N ASN A 1064 -34.22 45.42 -26.71
CA ASN A 1064 -34.70 44.55 -27.78
C ASN A 1064 -35.37 45.33 -28.91
N GLU A 1065 -36.25 46.27 -28.58
CA GLU A 1065 -36.93 47.12 -29.57
C GLU A 1065 -35.91 47.89 -30.42
N LYS A 1066 -34.87 48.46 -29.79
CA LYS A 1066 -33.78 49.18 -30.48
C LYS A 1066 -32.93 48.24 -31.36
N ARG A 1067 -32.62 47.03 -30.89
CA ARG A 1067 -31.87 46.01 -31.64
C ARG A 1067 -32.67 45.50 -32.85
N ASN A 1068 -33.95 45.22 -32.65
CA ASN A 1068 -34.85 44.77 -33.71
C ASN A 1068 -35.07 45.86 -34.76
N ARG A 1069 -35.24 47.13 -34.37
CA ARG A 1069 -35.44 48.24 -35.32
C ARG A 1069 -34.24 48.39 -36.26
N LYS A 1070 -33.01 48.38 -35.72
CA LYS A 1070 -31.78 48.38 -36.52
C LYS A 1070 -31.65 47.16 -37.46
N ARG A 1071 -32.09 45.98 -37.02
CA ARG A 1071 -32.09 44.77 -37.86
C ARG A 1071 -33.09 44.86 -39.00
N VAL A 1072 -34.30 45.36 -38.72
CA VAL A 1072 -35.33 45.55 -39.75
C VAL A 1072 -34.86 46.57 -40.78
N GLU A 1073 -34.30 47.70 -40.33
CA GLU A 1073 -33.72 48.73 -41.20
C GLU A 1073 -32.65 48.16 -42.14
N ALA A 1074 -31.69 47.39 -41.60
CA ALA A 1074 -30.65 46.74 -42.39
C ALA A 1074 -31.18 45.67 -43.37
N LEU A 1075 -32.25 44.96 -43.01
CA LEU A 1075 -32.90 43.97 -43.88
C LEU A 1075 -33.64 44.65 -45.04
N THR A 1076 -34.37 45.73 -44.77
CA THR A 1076 -35.04 46.53 -45.80
C THR A 1076 -34.05 47.16 -46.78
N GLU A 1077 -32.90 47.62 -46.31
CA GLU A 1077 -31.83 48.14 -47.18
C GLU A 1077 -31.22 47.04 -48.05
N ALA A 1078 -30.98 45.85 -47.49
CA ALA A 1078 -30.44 44.71 -48.22
C ALA A 1078 -31.43 44.14 -49.26
N GLU A 1079 -32.73 44.09 -48.96
CA GLU A 1079 -33.78 43.66 -49.90
C GLU A 1079 -34.03 44.71 -51.00
N ALA A 1080 -33.88 46.00 -50.70
CA ALA A 1080 -33.95 47.06 -51.70
C ALA A 1080 -32.81 46.95 -52.74
N GLY A 1081 -31.61 46.58 -52.32
CA GLY A 1081 -30.46 46.35 -53.21
C GLY A 1081 -30.54 45.08 -54.09
N LEU A 1082 -31.50 44.20 -53.83
CA LEU A 1082 -31.70 42.93 -54.56
C LEU A 1082 -32.76 43.03 -55.68
N ARG A 1083 -33.38 44.20 -55.90
CA ARG A 1083 -34.33 44.38 -57.00
C ARG A 1083 -33.56 44.33 -58.33
N PRO A 1084 -34.00 43.51 -59.31
CA PRO A 1084 -33.39 43.55 -60.63
C PRO A 1084 -33.55 44.97 -61.20
N ALA A 1085 -32.45 45.55 -61.67
CA ALA A 1085 -32.44 46.86 -62.31
C ALA A 1085 -33.57 46.93 -63.36
N THR A 1086 -34.44 47.91 -63.19
CA THR A 1086 -35.56 48.12 -64.11
C THR A 1086 -35.03 48.44 -65.50
N GLU A 1087 -35.78 48.14 -66.57
CA GLU A 1087 -35.32 48.42 -67.95
C GLU A 1087 -34.91 49.89 -68.16
N ALA A 1088 -35.46 50.81 -67.37
CA ALA A 1088 -35.07 52.22 -67.33
C ALA A 1088 -33.64 52.46 -66.79
N GLU A 1089 -33.17 51.65 -65.84
CA GLU A 1089 -31.81 51.77 -65.24
C GLU A 1089 -30.74 51.06 -66.06
N LYS A 1090 -31.12 50.18 -67.01
CA LYS A 1090 -30.18 49.56 -67.96
C LYS A 1090 -29.93 50.39 -69.21
N GLN A 1091 -30.75 51.42 -69.45
CA GLN A 1091 -30.64 52.34 -70.59
C GLN A 1091 -29.97 53.67 -70.23
N ALA A 1092 -29.76 53.96 -68.95
CA ALA A 1092 -28.92 55.05 -68.44
C ALA A 1092 -27.52 54.53 -68.16
#